data_AF-A0A7Y0H435-F1
#
_entry.id   AF-A0A7Y0H435-F1
#
_cell.length_a   1.000
_cell.length_b   1.000
_cell.length_c   1.000
_cell.angle_alpha   90.00
_cell.angle_beta   90.00
_cell.angle_gamma   90.00
#
_symmetry.space_group_name_H-M   'P 1'
#
loop_
_entity.id
_entity.type
_entity.pdbx_description
1 polymer ?
#
loop_
_entity_poly.entity_id
_entity_poly.type
_entity_poly.pdbx_seq_one_letter_code
_entity_poly.pdbx_strand_id
1 'polypeptide(L)'
;MTEMFTGLPTAEAVYYGWPVVIGSDRSGGQWIAPLVMTELKLPDGAAGTIVARDEAPYLNPGLLCEPYFTSDVLAGMQDQTATPLPFGDPAGMGNRVRAVLTSLGFDAGSVDPLTLTRPGNLRPGVHNLAMVFQGPSDFATRALSAELLTLRDRTDWNQTAAAALLQHRPATQSPATGLPPIPDPTGSFGAGLPPLSVRCLRLNDSQEQALTSAATEAVTVVTGPPGTGKSQLVAGIVANQWLAGASVLVASTNNTAVDVAVERCHTIDPALLIRTGNREHRQALPDTVAPLAGRSRVAGLSRDLIRRQLTTAATARARVLDALSARSAEESELAQTLRDLEGFRSLLWGSPRTEPTRAERRRLHALARKRAASRWFSQRRGRAILTLAHPQSPDITLDDVLRWAALDARGDELMTHLTELGPQDPDADRAAVDQAEHAWSEAGDQALAETVQPALSTAGPALHHLSQARQQSRAVLTSIIARTLPHLRGWGCTALAAQGNFPLTPGLFDLLVVDEASQCTIAQILPLAYRARRVVIVGDPNQLTPVVKLTRSHLEPIATACATTEAALRSAHLSALTDSAFTAYAATTSQSYLLDEHYRCHPQIAAFINQNFYGGQLRVLTDVATDLQNPRGLSLIDVPGSTERAATSGATNAAEATTILTWIQAHPHLVGTSGIVTPFTAQVDLIRTTLQSALGPAWFTDARATIGTAHTFQGRECDVVLFSPVLATGAPPGTARWVEAQRNLINVAVSRAKRAFILFADDAALHELPVPTLHTLLAAARAANNPSAPAPALTDTELAEVIDLHSDAERRLYTALLRLQVAVQLKPIIEGYELDFAIKTPSGTVDIEVDGTQHTDPRGRQRRQDLARDAILKSIGIRVIRIPAWRCLQDPDAEARQIARQL
;
A
#
# COMPACT_ATOMS: atom_id res chain seq x y z
N MET A 1 12.52 -41.69 18.44
CA MET A 1 12.96 -40.32 18.81
C MET A 1 12.15 -39.29 18.07
N THR A 2 12.35 -39.12 16.75
CA THR A 2 11.86 -37.97 15.96
C THR A 2 10.36 -37.70 16.13
N GLU A 3 9.53 -38.75 16.18
CA GLU A 3 8.07 -38.62 16.43
C GLU A 3 7.72 -38.05 17.81
N MET A 4 8.49 -38.36 18.86
CA MET A 4 8.25 -37.85 20.22
C MET A 4 8.46 -36.35 20.34
N PHE A 5 9.17 -35.69 19.42
CA PHE A 5 9.45 -34.26 19.52
C PHE A 5 8.54 -33.40 18.64
N THR A 6 7.55 -34.03 18.01
CA THR A 6 6.54 -33.37 17.15
C THR A 6 5.51 -32.55 17.93
N GLY A 7 5.40 -32.74 19.25
CA GLY A 7 4.51 -31.99 20.16
C GLY A 7 5.14 -30.74 20.78
N LEU A 8 6.42 -30.49 20.49
CA LEU A 8 7.03 -29.18 20.72
C LEU A 8 6.51 -28.18 19.66
N PRO A 9 6.77 -26.88 19.81
CA PRO A 9 6.40 -25.89 18.80
C PRO A 9 7.17 -26.01 17.43
N THR A 10 7.29 -25.00 16.55
CA THR A 10 7.74 -25.13 15.11
C THR A 10 8.86 -24.19 14.53
N ALA A 11 10.14 -24.30 14.95
CA ALA A 11 11.39 -23.93 14.23
C ALA A 11 12.66 -24.57 14.85
N GLU A 12 13.51 -25.23 14.05
CA GLU A 12 14.63 -26.05 14.56
C GLU A 12 15.66 -25.30 15.40
N ALA A 13 15.87 -25.77 16.63
CA ALA A 13 16.96 -25.40 17.49
C ALA A 13 17.57 -26.64 18.16
N VAL A 14 18.78 -26.49 18.70
CA VAL A 14 19.43 -27.52 19.51
C VAL A 14 18.95 -27.37 20.94
N TYR A 15 18.47 -28.46 21.53
CA TYR A 15 18.00 -28.54 22.89
C TYR A 15 18.92 -29.44 23.70
N TYR A 16 19.24 -29.02 24.91
CA TYR A 16 19.78 -29.89 25.94
C TYR A 16 18.61 -30.44 26.75
N GLY A 17 18.60 -31.75 27.02
CA GLY A 17 17.57 -32.36 27.86
C GLY A 17 18.07 -33.49 28.73
N TRP A 18 17.43 -33.65 29.88
CA TRP A 18 17.80 -34.57 30.96
C TRP A 18 16.60 -34.80 31.89
N PRO A 19 16.52 -35.90 32.65
CA PRO A 19 17.14 -37.19 32.38
C PRO A 19 16.53 -37.84 31.13
N VAL A 20 17.26 -38.75 30.51
CA VAL A 20 16.75 -39.55 29.39
C VAL A 20 15.85 -40.67 29.90
N VAL A 21 14.62 -40.71 29.39
CA VAL A 21 13.62 -41.74 29.65
C VAL A 21 13.45 -42.58 28.40
N ILE A 22 13.38 -43.90 28.59
CA ILE A 22 13.15 -44.89 27.53
C ILE A 22 11.90 -45.67 27.89
N GLY A 23 10.92 -45.69 26.99
CA GLY A 23 9.69 -46.43 27.18
C GLY A 23 9.28 -47.20 25.93
N SER A 24 8.08 -47.74 25.98
CA SER A 24 7.40 -48.29 24.81
C SER A 24 6.07 -47.58 24.64
N ASP A 25 5.68 -47.30 23.40
CA ASP A 25 4.38 -46.74 23.07
C ASP A 25 3.30 -47.85 23.10
N ARG A 26 2.05 -47.43 22.91
CA ARG A 26 0.88 -48.32 22.92
C ARG A 26 0.87 -49.36 21.78
N SER A 27 1.69 -49.20 20.74
CA SER A 27 1.88 -50.18 19.66
C SER A 27 3.03 -51.17 19.92
N GLY A 28 3.79 -50.97 21.00
CA GLY A 28 4.98 -51.75 21.33
C GLY A 28 6.28 -51.19 20.73
N GLY A 29 6.22 -50.05 20.03
CA GLY A 29 7.40 -49.34 19.53
C GLY A 29 8.22 -48.76 20.68
N GLN A 30 9.54 -48.92 20.65
CA GLN A 30 10.42 -48.33 21.68
C GLN A 30 10.75 -46.87 21.36
N TRP A 31 10.69 -46.04 22.39
CA TRP A 31 10.91 -44.61 22.30
C TRP A 31 11.90 -44.12 23.35
N ILE A 32 12.54 -42.99 23.08
CA ILE A 32 13.59 -42.40 23.92
C ILE A 32 13.54 -40.87 23.77
N ALA A 33 13.48 -40.16 24.90
CA ALA A 33 13.47 -38.70 24.97
C ALA A 33 13.90 -38.22 26.36
N PRO A 34 14.33 -36.96 26.53
CA PRO A 34 14.53 -36.39 27.84
C PRO A 34 13.20 -35.92 28.44
N LEU A 35 13.13 -35.95 29.76
CA LEU A 35 11.97 -35.46 30.51
C LEU A 35 11.94 -33.92 30.59
N VAL A 36 13.07 -33.29 30.87
CA VAL A 36 13.26 -31.83 30.88
C VAL A 36 14.10 -31.43 29.69
N MET A 37 13.87 -30.24 29.13
CA MET A 37 14.68 -29.66 28.06
C MET A 37 14.79 -28.14 28.15
N THR A 38 15.83 -27.57 27.55
CA THR A 38 15.99 -26.13 27.30
C THR A 38 16.67 -25.89 25.96
N GLU A 39 16.37 -24.76 25.32
CA GLU A 39 17.00 -24.37 24.06
C GLU A 39 18.43 -23.91 24.30
N LEU A 40 19.37 -24.36 23.47
CA LEU A 40 20.76 -23.95 23.54
C LEU A 40 21.02 -22.77 22.60
N LYS A 41 21.80 -21.82 23.10
CA LYS A 41 22.44 -20.80 22.30
C LYS A 41 23.81 -21.34 21.89
N LEU A 42 23.89 -21.81 20.65
CA LEU A 42 25.14 -22.24 20.06
C LEU A 42 26.06 -21.02 19.86
N PRO A 43 27.38 -21.15 20.11
CA PRO A 43 28.34 -20.09 19.84
C PRO A 43 28.62 -19.96 18.34
N ASP A 44 28.99 -18.76 17.90
CA ASP A 44 29.39 -18.49 16.51
C ASP A 44 30.79 -19.05 16.22
N GLY A 45 30.85 -20.33 15.81
CA GLY A 45 32.07 -20.97 15.31
C GLY A 45 32.44 -22.29 15.99
N ALA A 46 33.58 -22.86 15.59
CA ALA A 46 34.00 -24.22 15.97
C ALA A 46 34.58 -24.35 17.40
N ALA A 47 34.80 -23.24 18.11
CA ALA A 47 35.34 -23.23 19.47
C ALA A 47 34.62 -22.16 20.32
N GLY A 48 33.70 -22.61 21.17
CA GLY A 48 32.99 -21.76 22.12
C GLY A 48 32.19 -22.60 23.11
N THR A 49 31.88 -22.03 24.26
CA THR A 49 31.04 -22.69 25.27
C THR A 49 29.58 -22.65 24.83
N ILE A 50 28.97 -23.82 24.62
CA ILE A 50 27.52 -23.90 24.41
C ILE A 50 26.85 -23.57 25.73
N VAL A 51 25.98 -22.55 25.71
CA VAL A 51 25.19 -22.12 26.87
C VAL A 51 23.72 -22.38 26.60
N ALA A 52 22.92 -22.51 27.66
CA ALA A 52 21.48 -22.36 27.50
C ALA A 52 21.20 -20.97 26.90
N ARG A 53 20.20 -20.89 26.02
CA ARG A 53 19.57 -19.60 25.70
C ARG A 53 18.96 -19.06 27.01
N ASP A 54 18.73 -17.75 27.10
CA ASP A 54 18.35 -17.05 28.35
C ASP A 54 16.90 -17.38 28.86
N GLU A 55 16.39 -18.57 28.55
CA GLU A 55 15.08 -19.11 28.92
C GLU A 55 15.23 -20.32 29.87
N ALA A 56 14.29 -20.43 30.83
CA ALA A 56 14.32 -21.49 31.84
C ALA A 56 13.95 -22.88 31.25
N PRO A 57 14.53 -23.98 31.77
CA PRO A 57 14.21 -25.33 31.34
C PRO A 57 12.76 -25.71 31.64
N TYR A 58 12.17 -26.52 30.76
CA TYR A 58 10.76 -26.93 30.81
C TYR A 58 10.58 -28.43 30.52
N LEU A 59 9.46 -29.02 30.95
CA LEU A 59 9.15 -30.42 30.66
C LEU A 59 8.84 -30.63 29.18
N ASN A 60 9.39 -31.68 28.59
CA ASN A 60 9.22 -32.03 27.19
C ASN A 60 7.75 -32.37 26.88
N PRO A 61 7.00 -31.50 26.17
CA PRO A 61 5.58 -31.70 25.91
C PRO A 61 5.31 -32.79 24.87
N GLY A 62 6.31 -33.12 24.05
CA GLY A 62 6.20 -34.20 23.08
C GLY A 62 6.33 -35.61 23.68
N LEU A 63 6.98 -35.73 24.85
CA LEU A 63 6.91 -36.93 25.70
C LEU A 63 5.53 -37.07 26.38
N LEU A 64 4.90 -35.95 26.74
CA LEU A 64 3.67 -35.90 27.55
C LEU A 64 2.39 -35.89 26.70
N CYS A 65 2.24 -36.88 25.81
CA CYS A 65 1.06 -37.02 24.95
C CYS A 65 0.53 -38.47 24.85
N GLU A 66 -0.71 -38.62 24.39
CA GLU A 66 -1.48 -39.88 24.43
C GLU A 66 -0.91 -41.09 23.66
N PRO A 67 0.01 -40.96 22.68
CA PRO A 67 0.76 -42.11 22.15
C PRO A 67 1.63 -42.83 23.19
N TYR A 68 2.14 -42.10 24.20
CA TYR A 68 3.17 -42.58 25.12
C TYR A 68 2.66 -42.85 26.54
N PHE A 69 1.62 -42.13 26.99
CA PHE A 69 0.98 -42.32 28.30
C PHE A 69 -0.54 -42.35 28.18
N THR A 70 -1.22 -42.98 29.15
CA THR A 70 -2.69 -42.97 29.17
C THR A 70 -3.23 -41.60 29.56
N SER A 71 -4.44 -41.27 29.11
CA SER A 71 -5.13 -40.02 29.43
C SER A 71 -5.28 -39.81 30.95
N ASP A 72 -5.46 -40.90 31.71
CA ASP A 72 -5.50 -40.87 33.18
C ASP A 72 -4.15 -40.50 33.82
N VAL A 73 -3.04 -41.05 33.30
CA VAL A 73 -1.67 -40.71 33.75
C VAL A 73 -1.34 -39.26 33.39
N LEU A 74 -1.71 -38.81 32.18
CA LEU A 74 -1.51 -37.43 31.75
C LEU A 74 -2.38 -36.43 32.54
N ALA A 75 -3.59 -36.81 32.94
CA ALA A 75 -4.42 -36.02 33.85
C ALA A 75 -3.78 -35.90 35.24
N GLY A 76 -3.20 -36.99 35.77
CA GLY A 76 -2.43 -36.98 37.03
C GLY A 76 -1.15 -36.13 37.00
N MET A 77 -0.68 -35.73 35.81
CA MET A 77 0.55 -34.94 35.63
C MET A 77 0.32 -33.41 35.59
N GLN A 78 -0.93 -32.93 35.69
CA GLN A 78 -1.26 -31.51 35.54
C GLN A 78 -0.51 -30.61 36.55
N ASP A 79 -0.56 -30.93 37.85
CA ASP A 79 0.20 -30.18 38.89
C ASP A 79 1.72 -30.25 38.69
N GLN A 80 2.22 -31.37 38.16
CA GLN A 80 3.64 -31.55 37.86
C GLN A 80 4.09 -30.64 36.71
N THR A 81 3.26 -30.49 35.68
CA THR A 81 3.54 -29.63 34.51
C THR A 81 3.30 -28.15 34.73
N ALA A 82 2.46 -27.77 35.69
CA ALA A 82 2.16 -26.38 36.02
C ALA A 82 3.21 -25.71 36.93
N THR A 83 4.03 -26.49 37.66
CA THR A 83 5.05 -25.94 38.56
C THR A 83 6.37 -25.68 37.83
N PRO A 84 7.00 -24.49 37.93
CA PRO A 84 8.29 -24.20 37.31
C PRO A 84 9.42 -25.13 37.81
N LEU A 85 10.37 -25.43 36.92
CA LEU A 85 11.56 -26.21 37.28
C LEU A 85 12.65 -25.29 37.86
N PRO A 86 13.38 -25.69 38.92
CA PRO A 86 14.41 -24.86 39.53
C PRO A 86 15.57 -24.56 38.57
N PHE A 87 15.96 -23.29 38.44
CA PHE A 87 17.08 -22.86 37.60
C PHE A 87 18.24 -22.37 38.47
N GLY A 88 19.45 -22.89 38.24
CA GLY A 88 20.63 -22.63 39.08
C GLY A 88 20.71 -23.41 40.40
N ASP A 89 19.69 -24.20 40.76
CA ASP A 89 19.68 -25.11 41.92
C ASP A 89 19.63 -26.59 41.49
N PRO A 90 20.78 -27.30 41.45
CA PRO A 90 20.83 -28.70 41.06
C PRO A 90 20.12 -29.65 42.04
N ALA A 91 20.14 -29.35 43.34
CA ALA A 91 19.56 -30.23 44.36
C ALA A 91 18.02 -30.16 44.32
N GLY A 92 17.46 -28.96 44.18
CA GLY A 92 16.03 -28.75 43.92
C GLY A 92 15.60 -29.40 42.61
N MET A 93 16.36 -29.22 41.53
CA MET A 93 16.07 -29.84 40.23
C MET A 93 16.01 -31.37 40.32
N GLY A 94 17.00 -32.01 40.95
CA GLY A 94 17.04 -33.46 41.11
C GLY A 94 15.86 -34.02 41.91
N ASN A 95 15.49 -33.35 43.01
CA ASN A 95 14.30 -33.71 43.79
C ASN A 95 13.01 -33.57 42.98
N ARG A 96 12.88 -32.50 42.18
CA ARG A 96 11.67 -32.27 41.37
C ARG A 96 11.52 -33.31 40.27
N VAL A 97 12.59 -33.57 39.52
CA VAL A 97 12.59 -34.57 38.45
C VAL A 97 12.25 -35.96 38.97
N ARG A 98 12.77 -36.37 40.13
CA ARG A 98 12.42 -37.67 40.74
C ARG A 98 10.91 -37.77 41.05
N ALA A 99 10.28 -36.70 41.54
CA ALA A 99 8.84 -36.69 41.79
C ALA A 99 8.02 -36.83 40.48
N VAL A 100 8.42 -36.14 39.41
CA VAL A 100 7.78 -36.22 38.08
C VAL A 100 7.88 -37.64 37.50
N LEU A 101 9.04 -38.30 37.65
CA LEU A 101 9.25 -39.67 37.17
C LEU A 101 8.40 -40.71 37.91
N THR A 102 8.32 -40.61 39.24
CA THR A 102 7.43 -41.48 40.04
C THR A 102 5.96 -41.30 39.61
N SER A 103 5.53 -40.06 39.32
CA SER A 103 4.18 -39.77 38.81
C SER A 103 3.91 -40.37 37.42
N LEU A 104 4.94 -40.50 36.57
CA LEU A 104 4.86 -41.20 35.28
C LEU A 104 4.97 -42.73 35.39
N GLY A 105 5.08 -43.28 36.60
CA GLY A 105 5.20 -44.73 36.83
C GLY A 105 6.60 -45.30 36.60
N PHE A 106 7.65 -44.47 36.57
CA PHE A 106 9.03 -44.91 36.44
C PHE A 106 9.76 -44.95 37.78
N ASP A 107 10.72 -45.88 37.92
CA ASP A 107 11.67 -45.87 39.03
C ASP A 107 12.63 -44.68 38.91
N ALA A 108 12.67 -43.86 39.96
CA ALA A 108 13.40 -42.60 40.04
C ALA A 108 14.70 -42.69 40.86
N GLY A 109 15.08 -43.87 41.36
CA GLY A 109 16.08 -44.04 42.42
C GLY A 109 17.53 -43.61 42.13
N SER A 110 17.88 -43.22 40.90
CA SER A 110 19.27 -42.98 40.46
C SER A 110 19.52 -41.62 39.80
N VAL A 111 18.58 -40.66 39.91
CA VAL A 111 18.61 -39.40 39.15
C VAL A 111 19.17 -38.22 39.95
N ASP A 112 20.32 -37.69 39.49
CA ASP A 112 21.04 -36.54 40.04
C ASP A 112 21.70 -35.72 38.89
N PRO A 113 21.35 -34.43 38.70
CA PRO A 113 21.86 -33.62 37.59
C PRO A 113 23.35 -33.31 37.67
N LEU A 114 24.00 -33.50 38.83
CA LEU A 114 25.45 -33.28 38.99
C LEU A 114 26.30 -34.50 38.63
N THR A 115 25.72 -35.70 38.61
CA THR A 115 26.45 -36.97 38.41
C THR A 115 25.95 -37.75 37.20
N LEU A 116 25.94 -37.07 36.04
CA LEU A 116 25.57 -37.67 34.76
C LEU A 116 26.38 -38.95 34.47
N THR A 117 25.66 -40.03 34.15
CA THR A 117 26.27 -41.32 33.81
C THR A 117 26.78 -41.32 32.36
N ARG A 118 27.52 -42.37 31.96
CA ARG A 118 27.92 -42.57 30.56
C ARG A 118 26.95 -43.54 29.87
N PRO A 119 26.62 -43.34 28.58
CA PRO A 119 25.69 -44.20 27.87
C PRO A 119 26.24 -45.63 27.76
N GLY A 120 25.49 -46.59 28.31
CA GLY A 120 25.73 -48.03 28.18
C GLY A 120 24.66 -48.70 27.32
N ASN A 121 24.38 -49.99 27.56
CA ASN A 121 23.25 -50.67 26.93
C ASN A 121 21.91 -50.11 27.47
N LEU A 122 21.36 -49.17 26.70
CA LEU A 122 20.08 -48.52 26.96
C LEU A 122 18.93 -49.53 26.93
N ARG A 123 18.13 -49.55 27.99
CA ARG A 123 16.94 -50.41 28.18
C ARG A 123 15.75 -49.55 28.61
N PRO A 124 14.49 -50.01 28.46
CA PRO A 124 13.33 -49.30 29.02
C PRO A 124 13.51 -48.99 30.51
N GLY A 125 13.21 -47.75 30.91
CA GLY A 125 13.49 -47.18 32.23
C GLY A 125 14.07 -45.76 32.15
N VAL A 126 14.42 -45.21 33.31
CA VAL A 126 15.07 -43.90 33.44
C VAL A 126 16.57 -44.08 33.47
N HIS A 127 17.28 -43.21 32.76
CA HIS A 127 18.72 -43.14 32.76
C HIS A 127 19.14 -41.74 33.21
N ASN A 128 20.09 -41.65 34.15
CA ASN A 128 20.69 -40.38 34.56
C ASN A 128 21.68 -39.84 33.51
N LEU A 129 21.23 -39.79 32.27
CA LEU A 129 21.92 -39.33 31.08
C LEU A 129 21.30 -38.01 30.66
N ALA A 130 22.14 -37.12 30.12
CA ALA A 130 21.66 -36.01 29.32
C ALA A 130 21.74 -36.39 27.83
N MET A 131 20.87 -35.79 27.02
CA MET A 131 21.00 -35.80 25.57
C MET A 131 20.98 -34.38 25.03
N VAL A 132 21.71 -34.17 23.94
CA VAL A 132 21.56 -32.99 23.09
C VAL A 132 20.86 -33.46 21.82
N PHE A 133 19.77 -32.80 21.46
CA PHE A 133 18.88 -33.20 20.37
C PHE A 133 18.31 -31.97 19.66
N GLN A 134 17.70 -32.17 18.49
CA GLN A 134 17.17 -31.09 17.65
C GLN A 134 15.64 -31.17 17.65
N GLY A 135 14.97 -30.04 17.83
CA GLY A 135 13.51 -29.92 18.00
C GLY A 135 13.02 -28.50 17.70
N PRO A 136 11.73 -28.13 17.91
CA PRO A 136 11.21 -26.89 17.29
C PRO A 136 10.42 -25.85 18.18
N SER A 137 10.29 -24.54 17.80
CA SER A 137 9.74 -23.34 18.55
C SER A 137 8.47 -22.51 18.01
N ASP A 138 7.66 -21.81 18.89
CA ASP A 138 6.50 -20.85 18.68
C ASP A 138 4.95 -21.25 18.78
N PHE A 139 4.11 -20.40 19.43
CA PHE A 139 2.67 -20.60 19.77
C PHE A 139 1.64 -20.03 18.78
N ALA A 140 1.88 -18.88 18.13
CA ALA A 140 0.87 -18.25 17.27
C ALA A 140 0.48 -19.15 16.08
N THR A 141 1.44 -19.95 15.60
CA THR A 141 1.27 -21.01 14.61
C THR A 141 0.25 -22.06 15.06
N ARG A 142 0.23 -22.48 16.34
CA ARG A 142 -0.71 -23.50 16.84
C ARG A 142 -2.16 -23.02 16.82
N ALA A 143 -2.41 -21.76 17.19
CA ALA A 143 -3.73 -21.14 17.12
C ALA A 143 -4.25 -21.08 15.67
N LEU A 144 -3.39 -20.65 14.73
CA LEU A 144 -3.72 -20.58 13.32
C LEU A 144 -3.98 -21.98 12.73
N SER A 145 -3.09 -22.94 12.98
CA SER A 145 -3.25 -24.33 12.52
C SER A 145 -4.53 -24.97 13.06
N ALA A 146 -4.93 -24.68 14.29
CA ALA A 146 -6.20 -25.17 14.84
C ALA A 146 -7.43 -24.62 14.07
N GLU A 147 -7.42 -23.34 13.68
CA GLU A 147 -8.51 -22.79 12.83
C GLU A 147 -8.47 -23.40 11.43
N LEU A 148 -7.31 -23.53 10.81
CA LEU A 148 -7.17 -24.11 9.47
C LEU A 148 -7.60 -25.59 9.43
N LEU A 149 -7.25 -26.38 10.45
CA LEU A 149 -7.75 -27.76 10.61
C LEU A 149 -9.27 -27.80 10.82
N THR A 150 -9.82 -26.87 11.61
CA THR A 150 -11.28 -26.74 11.79
C THR A 150 -11.98 -26.40 10.48
N LEU A 151 -11.38 -25.49 9.69
CA LEU A 151 -11.91 -25.01 8.42
C LEU A 151 -11.90 -26.06 7.31
N ARG A 152 -10.87 -26.92 7.26
CA ARG A 152 -10.72 -28.01 6.27
C ARG A 152 -12.01 -28.82 6.10
N ASP A 153 -12.72 -29.06 7.20
CA ASP A 153 -13.89 -29.93 7.24
C ASP A 153 -15.24 -29.15 7.18
N ARG A 154 -15.20 -27.83 6.91
CA ARG A 154 -16.38 -26.96 6.75
C ARG A 154 -16.88 -26.94 5.30
N THR A 155 -18.18 -26.73 5.13
CA THR A 155 -18.85 -26.68 3.80
C THR A 155 -19.69 -25.40 3.60
N ASP A 156 -19.82 -24.56 4.63
CA ASP A 156 -20.63 -23.34 4.66
C ASP A 156 -19.90 -22.09 4.10
N TRP A 157 -18.77 -22.30 3.41
CA TRP A 157 -17.93 -21.27 2.80
C TRP A 157 -18.65 -20.30 1.88
N ASN A 158 -19.70 -20.75 1.17
CA ASN A 158 -20.40 -19.98 0.13
C ASN A 158 -21.03 -18.66 0.60
N GLN A 159 -21.17 -18.46 1.91
CA GLN A 159 -21.68 -17.24 2.53
C GLN A 159 -20.57 -16.27 2.99
N THR A 160 -19.31 -16.57 2.64
CA THR A 160 -18.11 -15.91 3.19
C THR A 160 -17.17 -15.42 2.10
N ALA A 161 -16.35 -14.41 2.42
CA ALA A 161 -15.38 -13.85 1.49
C ALA A 161 -14.30 -14.87 1.07
N ALA A 162 -14.02 -15.86 1.93
CA ALA A 162 -13.12 -16.97 1.63
C ALA A 162 -13.60 -17.84 0.43
N ALA A 163 -14.88 -17.80 0.06
CA ALA A 163 -15.39 -18.51 -1.12
C ALA A 163 -14.67 -18.11 -2.42
N ALA A 164 -14.22 -16.85 -2.55
CA ALA A 164 -13.56 -16.36 -3.75
C ALA A 164 -12.24 -17.12 -4.04
N LEU A 165 -11.45 -17.39 -2.99
CA LEU A 165 -10.22 -18.18 -3.12
C LEU A 165 -10.50 -19.66 -3.40
N LEU A 166 -11.52 -20.23 -2.77
CA LEU A 166 -11.80 -21.67 -2.81
C LEU A 166 -12.57 -22.12 -4.07
N GLN A 167 -13.35 -21.24 -4.69
CA GLN A 167 -14.15 -21.57 -5.88
C GLN A 167 -13.41 -21.36 -7.21
N HIS A 168 -12.21 -20.74 -7.20
CA HIS A 168 -11.39 -20.47 -8.39
C HIS A 168 -12.17 -20.07 -9.65
N ARG A 169 -13.06 -19.08 -9.52
CA ARG A 169 -13.65 -18.45 -10.70
C ARG A 169 -12.61 -17.54 -11.36
N PRO A 170 -12.28 -17.73 -12.65
CA PRO A 170 -11.44 -16.77 -13.36
C PRO A 170 -12.18 -15.42 -13.47
N ALA A 171 -11.44 -14.31 -13.38
CA ALA A 171 -11.97 -12.94 -13.36
C ALA A 171 -12.83 -12.53 -14.57
N THR A 172 -12.92 -13.38 -15.60
CA THR A 172 -13.76 -13.21 -16.80
C THR A 172 -15.22 -13.62 -16.60
N GLN A 173 -15.58 -14.28 -15.49
CA GLN A 173 -16.97 -14.61 -15.16
C GLN A 173 -17.49 -13.67 -14.08
N SER A 174 -18.48 -12.84 -14.44
CA SER A 174 -19.18 -11.94 -13.51
C SER A 174 -19.67 -12.71 -12.27
N PRO A 175 -19.52 -12.18 -11.05
CA PRO A 175 -19.87 -12.92 -9.84
C PRO A 175 -21.36 -13.29 -9.87
N ALA A 176 -21.65 -14.58 -9.68
CA ALA A 176 -23.03 -15.02 -9.49
C ALA A 176 -23.65 -14.23 -8.33
N THR A 177 -24.89 -13.77 -8.54
CA THR A 177 -25.72 -12.93 -7.65
C THR A 177 -26.17 -13.67 -6.38
N GLY A 178 -25.24 -14.36 -5.71
CA GLY A 178 -25.49 -15.36 -4.67
C GLY A 178 -24.95 -15.01 -3.27
N LEU A 179 -24.22 -13.90 -3.12
CA LEU A 179 -24.11 -13.28 -1.80
C LEU A 179 -25.48 -12.67 -1.47
N PRO A 180 -26.05 -12.94 -0.28
CA PRO A 180 -27.31 -12.32 0.10
C PRO A 180 -27.14 -10.80 0.12
N PRO A 181 -28.13 -10.01 -0.35
CA PRO A 181 -28.11 -8.58 -0.15
C PRO A 181 -27.96 -8.28 1.35
N ILE A 182 -27.31 -7.16 1.68
CA ILE A 182 -27.14 -6.70 3.07
C ILE A 182 -28.50 -6.82 3.77
N PRO A 183 -28.63 -7.68 4.80
CA PRO A 183 -29.92 -7.88 5.44
C PRO A 183 -30.33 -6.56 6.07
N ASP A 184 -31.39 -5.94 5.57
CA ASP A 184 -31.78 -4.58 5.94
C ASP A 184 -31.91 -4.49 7.47
N PRO A 185 -31.01 -3.78 8.17
CA PRO A 185 -30.88 -3.84 9.62
C PRO A 185 -31.95 -2.98 10.32
N THR A 186 -33.22 -3.15 9.92
CA THR A 186 -34.42 -2.54 10.52
C THR A 186 -34.31 -1.03 10.72
N GLY A 187 -33.57 -0.35 9.85
CA GLY A 187 -33.21 1.05 10.05
C GLY A 187 -31.94 1.52 9.34
N SER A 188 -31.48 0.85 8.27
CA SER A 188 -30.52 1.46 7.34
C SER A 188 -31.16 2.63 6.57
N PHE A 189 -30.35 3.39 5.84
CA PHE A 189 -30.83 4.32 4.82
C PHE A 189 -31.40 3.48 3.65
N GLY A 190 -32.69 3.13 3.76
CA GLY A 190 -33.30 2.02 3.03
C GLY A 190 -33.27 2.06 1.50
N ALA A 191 -33.57 0.90 0.91
CA ALA A 191 -33.50 0.61 -0.53
C ALA A 191 -34.13 1.71 -1.41
N GLY A 192 -33.40 2.13 -2.44
CA GLY A 192 -33.80 3.22 -3.36
C GLY A 192 -32.96 4.49 -3.26
N LEU A 193 -31.89 4.50 -2.45
CA LEU A 193 -30.80 5.45 -2.58
C LEU A 193 -29.73 4.91 -3.55
N PRO A 194 -29.03 5.76 -4.34
CA PRO A 194 -27.71 5.38 -4.82
C PRO A 194 -26.84 5.04 -3.59
N PRO A 195 -25.84 4.14 -3.69
CA PRO A 195 -24.97 3.83 -2.56
C PRO A 195 -24.40 5.15 -2.03
N LEU A 196 -24.81 5.52 -0.80
CA LEU A 196 -24.40 6.77 -0.18
C LEU A 196 -22.93 6.63 0.25
N SER A 197 -22.05 6.82 -0.73
CA SER A 197 -20.62 7.01 -0.54
C SER A 197 -20.43 8.37 0.13
N VAL A 198 -20.55 8.37 1.45
CA VAL A 198 -20.44 9.59 2.26
C VAL A 198 -18.98 9.82 2.57
N ARG A 199 -18.42 10.86 1.95
CA ARG A 199 -17.16 11.46 2.37
C ARG A 199 -17.33 12.04 3.78
N CYS A 200 -16.83 11.32 4.78
CA CYS A 200 -16.46 11.88 6.11
C CYS A 200 -14.98 12.32 6.11
N LEU A 201 -14.33 12.18 4.95
CA LEU A 201 -12.92 12.46 4.69
C LEU A 201 -12.82 12.93 3.25
N ARG A 202 -11.96 13.92 2.98
CA ARG A 202 -11.55 14.23 1.60
C ARG A 202 -10.80 13.04 1.04
N LEU A 203 -11.36 12.45 -0.02
CA LEU A 203 -10.78 11.38 -0.82
C LEU A 203 -10.45 11.90 -2.23
N ASN A 204 -9.75 11.11 -3.03
CA ASN A 204 -9.64 11.31 -4.48
C ASN A 204 -10.54 10.32 -5.24
N ASP A 205 -10.45 10.30 -6.57
CA ASP A 205 -11.36 9.50 -7.39
C ASP A 205 -11.06 8.00 -7.38
N SER A 206 -9.79 7.60 -7.36
CA SER A 206 -9.41 6.20 -7.24
C SER A 206 -9.83 5.63 -5.88
N GLN A 207 -9.73 6.44 -4.81
CA GLN A 207 -10.28 6.12 -3.50
C GLN A 207 -11.82 6.07 -3.50
N GLU A 208 -12.53 6.97 -4.19
CA GLU A 208 -14.00 6.90 -4.32
C GLU A 208 -14.47 5.64 -5.07
N GLN A 209 -13.78 5.25 -6.13
CA GLN A 209 -14.08 4.06 -6.90
C GLN A 209 -13.87 2.81 -6.04
N ALA A 210 -12.74 2.72 -5.33
CA ALA A 210 -12.47 1.67 -4.36
C ALA A 210 -13.51 1.63 -3.22
N LEU A 211 -13.93 2.78 -2.69
CA LEU A 211 -14.98 2.88 -1.66
C LEU A 211 -16.36 2.43 -2.18
N THR A 212 -16.69 2.76 -3.42
CA THR A 212 -17.95 2.34 -4.07
C THR A 212 -17.94 0.82 -4.27
N SER A 213 -16.84 0.27 -4.79
CA SER A 213 -16.63 -1.18 -4.92
C SER A 213 -16.72 -1.89 -3.57
N ALA A 214 -16.09 -1.34 -2.52
CA ALA A 214 -16.15 -1.87 -1.16
C ALA A 214 -17.58 -1.89 -0.56
N ALA A 215 -18.54 -1.15 -1.13
CA ALA A 215 -19.94 -1.18 -0.73
C ALA A 215 -20.77 -2.25 -1.49
N THR A 216 -20.43 -2.57 -2.74
CA THR A 216 -21.24 -3.45 -3.61
C THR A 216 -20.62 -4.84 -3.84
N GLU A 217 -19.30 -4.93 -3.95
CA GLU A 217 -18.62 -6.12 -4.46
C GLU A 217 -18.28 -7.13 -3.36
N ALA A 218 -18.13 -8.40 -3.79
CA ALA A 218 -17.68 -9.51 -2.94
C ALA A 218 -16.21 -9.39 -2.54
N VAL A 219 -15.37 -9.00 -3.51
CA VAL A 219 -13.92 -8.83 -3.40
C VAL A 219 -13.55 -7.54 -4.12
N THR A 220 -13.03 -6.57 -3.36
CA THR A 220 -12.41 -5.35 -3.86
C THR A 220 -10.92 -5.41 -3.59
N VAL A 221 -10.09 -5.14 -4.59
CA VAL A 221 -8.63 -5.11 -4.45
C VAL A 221 -8.12 -3.70 -4.67
N VAL A 222 -7.25 -3.22 -3.78
CA VAL A 222 -6.73 -1.86 -3.80
C VAL A 222 -5.21 -1.88 -3.72
N THR A 223 -4.56 -1.62 -4.84
CA THR A 223 -3.13 -1.32 -4.90
C THR A 223 -2.93 0.08 -4.34
N GLY A 224 -2.41 0.18 -3.12
CA GLY A 224 -2.08 1.44 -2.47
C GLY A 224 -0.57 1.60 -2.32
N PRO A 225 0.12 2.31 -3.22
CA PRO A 225 1.53 2.66 -3.04
C PRO A 225 1.79 3.40 -1.70
N PRO A 226 3.06 3.57 -1.30
CA PRO A 226 3.41 4.45 -0.20
C PRO A 226 2.92 5.88 -0.48
N GLY A 227 2.37 6.58 0.52
CA GLY A 227 1.99 7.99 0.37
C GLY A 227 0.66 8.30 -0.36
N THR A 228 -0.09 7.28 -0.81
CA THR A 228 -1.33 7.47 -1.60
C THR A 228 -2.63 7.42 -0.77
N GLY A 229 -2.51 7.54 0.55
CA GLY A 229 -3.67 7.65 1.45
C GLY A 229 -4.40 6.35 1.80
N LYS A 230 -3.76 5.17 1.72
CA LYS A 230 -4.34 3.87 2.15
C LYS A 230 -5.21 3.95 3.43
N SER A 231 -4.65 4.47 4.52
CA SER A 231 -5.33 4.54 5.82
C SER A 231 -6.50 5.53 5.84
N GLN A 232 -6.49 6.55 4.96
CA GLN A 232 -7.61 7.46 4.72
C GLN A 232 -8.78 6.71 4.07
N LEU A 233 -8.49 5.88 3.06
CA LEU A 233 -9.48 5.01 2.43
C LEU A 233 -10.05 3.99 3.43
N VAL A 234 -9.20 3.35 4.26
CA VAL A 234 -9.66 2.41 5.30
C VAL A 234 -10.64 3.08 6.27
N ALA A 235 -10.32 4.27 6.77
CA ALA A 235 -11.22 5.03 7.64
C ALA A 235 -12.51 5.45 6.91
N GLY A 236 -12.43 5.84 5.63
CA GLY A 236 -13.59 6.12 4.79
C GLY A 236 -14.51 4.90 4.62
N ILE A 237 -13.94 3.71 4.37
CA ILE A 237 -14.69 2.44 4.30
C ILE A 237 -15.38 2.15 5.64
N VAL A 238 -14.68 2.27 6.77
CA VAL A 238 -15.26 2.05 8.11
C VAL A 238 -16.44 3.00 8.37
N ALA A 239 -16.29 4.30 8.10
CA ALA A 239 -17.36 5.29 8.26
C ALA A 239 -18.59 4.97 7.38
N ASN A 240 -18.37 4.54 6.14
CA ASN A 240 -19.46 4.16 5.23
C ASN A 240 -20.17 2.88 5.66
N GLN A 241 -19.44 1.88 6.20
CA GLN A 241 -20.05 0.69 6.79
C GLN A 241 -20.92 1.05 8.02
N TRP A 242 -20.47 1.99 8.86
CA TRP A 242 -21.27 2.51 9.99
C TRP A 242 -22.59 3.12 9.53
N LEU A 243 -22.56 3.98 8.50
CA LEU A 243 -23.74 4.58 7.87
C LEU A 243 -24.67 3.55 7.23
N ALA A 244 -24.12 2.54 6.55
CA ALA A 244 -24.88 1.45 5.94
C ALA A 244 -25.56 0.52 6.97
N GLY A 245 -25.23 0.63 8.25
CA GLY A 245 -25.74 -0.25 9.30
C GLY A 245 -24.90 -1.52 9.51
N ALA A 246 -23.78 -1.65 8.80
CA ALA A 246 -23.04 -2.88 8.60
C ALA A 246 -21.78 -2.98 9.49
N SER A 247 -21.39 -4.20 9.80
CA SER A 247 -20.20 -4.52 10.61
C SER A 247 -18.92 -4.63 9.76
N VAL A 248 -17.78 -4.25 10.35
CA VAL A 248 -16.48 -4.25 9.68
C VAL A 248 -15.35 -4.70 10.61
N LEU A 249 -14.49 -5.59 10.13
CA LEU A 249 -13.25 -5.99 10.77
C LEU A 249 -12.07 -5.47 9.95
N VAL A 250 -11.20 -4.67 10.55
CA VAL A 250 -9.91 -4.24 9.98
C VAL A 250 -8.81 -5.14 10.53
N ALA A 251 -7.98 -5.71 9.65
CA ALA A 251 -6.91 -6.62 10.03
C ALA A 251 -5.61 -6.40 9.25
N SER A 252 -4.49 -6.75 9.87
CA SER A 252 -3.16 -6.77 9.24
C SER A 252 -2.25 -7.77 9.97
N THR A 253 -1.07 -8.09 9.43
CA THR A 253 -0.01 -8.79 10.18
C THR A 253 0.77 -7.84 11.10
N ASN A 254 0.77 -6.54 10.83
CA ASN A 254 1.49 -5.52 11.61
C ASN A 254 0.55 -4.80 12.59
N ASN A 255 0.95 -4.65 13.87
CA ASN A 255 0.19 -3.84 14.82
C ASN A 255 0.10 -2.37 14.38
N THR A 256 1.22 -1.78 13.92
CA THR A 256 1.29 -0.38 13.50
C THR A 256 0.29 -0.03 12.40
N ALA A 257 0.03 -0.95 11.46
CA ALA A 257 -0.96 -0.73 10.40
C ALA A 257 -2.40 -0.67 10.97
N VAL A 258 -2.74 -1.57 11.91
CA VAL A 258 -4.03 -1.55 12.61
C VAL A 258 -4.15 -0.30 13.48
N ASP A 259 -3.08 0.09 14.17
CA ASP A 259 -3.08 1.26 15.06
C ASP A 259 -3.26 2.57 14.26
N VAL A 260 -2.59 2.73 13.12
CA VAL A 260 -2.79 3.88 12.21
C VAL A 260 -4.22 3.91 11.64
N ALA A 261 -4.82 2.76 11.32
CA ALA A 261 -6.22 2.71 10.90
C ALA A 261 -7.19 3.13 12.02
N VAL A 262 -6.91 2.75 13.27
CA VAL A 262 -7.65 3.18 14.47
C VAL A 262 -7.51 4.68 14.70
N GLU A 263 -6.29 5.22 14.68
CA GLU A 263 -6.03 6.66 14.79
C GLU A 263 -6.80 7.47 13.73
N ARG A 264 -6.79 7.03 12.47
CA ARG A 264 -7.52 7.69 11.36
C ARG A 264 -9.05 7.59 11.50
N CYS A 265 -9.57 6.55 12.14
CA CYS A 265 -10.99 6.49 12.48
C CYS A 265 -11.31 7.43 13.67
N HIS A 266 -10.40 7.51 14.65
CA HIS A 266 -10.58 8.29 15.88
C HIS A 266 -10.52 9.81 15.66
N THR A 267 -9.89 10.28 14.56
CA THR A 267 -9.99 11.69 14.13
C THR A 267 -11.40 12.07 13.67
N ILE A 268 -12.28 11.11 13.41
CA ILE A 268 -13.70 11.33 13.04
C ILE A 268 -14.58 11.06 14.28
N ASP A 269 -14.59 9.83 14.78
CA ASP A 269 -15.18 9.47 16.08
C ASP A 269 -14.49 8.22 16.68
N PRO A 270 -14.01 8.25 17.93
CA PRO A 270 -13.43 7.11 18.63
C PRO A 270 -14.26 5.81 18.62
N ALA A 271 -15.58 5.90 18.44
CA ALA A 271 -16.46 4.73 18.36
C ALA A 271 -16.33 3.93 17.06
N LEU A 272 -15.78 4.53 15.98
CA LEU A 272 -15.81 3.93 14.65
C LEU A 272 -14.99 2.63 14.54
N LEU A 273 -13.85 2.56 15.22
CA LEU A 273 -12.96 1.40 15.16
C LEU A 273 -12.35 1.10 16.53
N ILE A 274 -12.74 -0.03 17.12
CA ILE A 274 -12.28 -0.46 18.44
C ILE A 274 -11.09 -1.41 18.30
N ARG A 275 -9.95 -1.03 18.89
CA ARG A 275 -8.74 -1.85 18.87
C ARG A 275 -8.84 -3.03 19.83
N THR A 276 -8.60 -4.23 19.31
CA THR A 276 -8.36 -5.45 20.10
C THR A 276 -7.19 -6.24 19.50
N GLY A 277 -6.83 -7.39 20.09
CA GLY A 277 -5.83 -8.27 19.49
C GLY A 277 -5.10 -9.15 20.51
N ASN A 278 -3.82 -8.82 20.76
CA ASN A 278 -2.96 -9.52 21.70
C ASN A 278 -3.49 -9.42 23.16
N ARG A 279 -2.74 -9.96 24.13
CA ARG A 279 -3.16 -9.91 25.55
C ARG A 279 -3.33 -8.47 26.05
N GLU A 280 -2.42 -7.59 25.68
CA GLU A 280 -2.39 -6.18 26.09
C GLU A 280 -3.61 -5.40 25.57
N HIS A 281 -3.86 -5.37 24.26
CA HIS A 281 -5.02 -4.69 23.69
C HIS A 281 -6.35 -5.26 24.24
N ARG A 282 -6.45 -6.58 24.45
CA ARG A 282 -7.62 -7.18 25.10
C ARG A 282 -7.82 -6.74 26.56
N GLN A 283 -6.73 -6.47 27.28
CA GLN A 283 -6.80 -5.98 28.66
C GLN A 283 -7.11 -4.47 28.71
N ALA A 284 -6.77 -3.72 27.67
CA ALA A 284 -7.09 -2.29 27.50
C ALA A 284 -8.52 -2.03 26.97
N LEU A 285 -9.16 -2.99 26.30
CA LEU A 285 -10.54 -2.88 25.79
C LEU A 285 -11.55 -2.23 26.76
N PRO A 286 -11.57 -2.58 28.07
CA PRO A 286 -12.50 -1.97 29.00
C PRO A 286 -12.32 -0.45 29.13
N ASP A 287 -11.07 0.01 29.06
CA ASP A 287 -10.69 1.42 29.20
C ASP A 287 -10.96 2.19 27.90
N THR A 288 -10.80 1.53 26.74
CA THR A 288 -11.18 2.10 25.43
C THR A 288 -12.71 2.27 25.30
N VAL A 289 -13.50 1.36 25.89
CA VAL A 289 -14.97 1.35 25.74
C VAL A 289 -15.69 2.17 26.82
N ALA A 290 -15.11 2.34 28.01
CA ALA A 290 -15.74 3.10 29.10
C ALA A 290 -16.17 4.54 28.72
N PRO A 291 -15.38 5.34 27.97
CA PRO A 291 -15.81 6.68 27.51
C PRO A 291 -17.01 6.66 26.56
N LEU A 292 -17.20 5.57 25.81
CA LEU A 292 -18.30 5.43 24.85
C LEU A 292 -19.62 5.12 25.56
N ALA A 293 -19.58 4.35 26.65
CA ALA A 293 -20.75 3.98 27.45
C ALA A 293 -21.42 5.18 28.15
N GLY A 294 -20.68 6.28 28.36
CA GLY A 294 -21.17 7.49 29.03
C GLY A 294 -21.85 8.52 28.13
N ARG A 295 -21.96 8.29 26.81
CA ARG A 295 -22.54 9.27 25.88
C ARG A 295 -24.07 9.35 26.03
N SER A 296 -24.54 10.47 26.56
CA SER A 296 -25.97 10.75 26.76
C SER A 296 -26.73 10.90 25.43
N ARG A 297 -28.00 10.45 25.43
CA ARG A 297 -28.89 10.54 24.28
C ARG A 297 -29.30 11.99 24.00
N VAL A 298 -28.68 12.62 23.01
CA VAL A 298 -29.09 13.91 22.45
C VAL A 298 -30.28 13.71 21.51
N ALA A 299 -31.15 14.72 21.39
CA ALA A 299 -32.21 14.75 20.38
C ALA A 299 -31.61 15.03 19.00
N GLY A 300 -31.30 13.97 18.26
CA GLY A 300 -30.74 14.03 16.91
C GLY A 300 -31.74 14.46 15.83
N LEU A 301 -31.22 14.84 14.68
CA LEU A 301 -32.00 15.17 13.48
C LEU A 301 -32.79 13.96 12.96
N SER A 302 -33.89 14.22 12.26
CA SER A 302 -34.62 13.17 11.54
C SER A 302 -33.76 12.58 10.42
N ARG A 303 -33.82 11.26 10.22
CA ARG A 303 -33.19 10.55 9.10
C ARG A 303 -33.54 11.16 7.74
N ASP A 304 -34.76 11.68 7.58
CA ASP A 304 -35.18 12.34 6.34
C ASP A 304 -34.47 13.68 6.10
N LEU A 305 -34.14 14.42 7.17
CA LEU A 305 -33.44 15.69 7.09
C LEU A 305 -31.96 15.45 6.74
N ILE A 306 -31.32 14.50 7.42
CA ILE A 306 -29.95 14.05 7.13
C ILE A 306 -29.84 13.59 5.67
N ARG A 307 -30.78 12.74 5.21
CA ARG A 307 -30.87 12.29 3.81
C ARG A 307 -30.98 13.45 2.83
N ARG A 308 -31.83 14.46 3.12
CA ARG A 308 -31.99 15.66 2.27
C ARG A 308 -30.72 16.51 2.23
N GLN A 309 -30.06 16.73 3.36
CA GLN A 309 -28.80 17.49 3.43
C GLN A 309 -27.71 16.81 2.61
N LEU A 310 -27.47 15.50 2.84
CA LEU A 310 -26.54 14.69 2.05
C LEU A 310 -26.83 14.75 0.55
N THR A 311 -28.09 14.53 0.15
CA THR A 311 -28.49 14.55 -1.27
C THR A 311 -28.28 15.93 -1.89
N THR A 312 -28.51 17.00 -1.14
CA THR A 312 -28.34 18.38 -1.61
C THR A 312 -26.86 18.72 -1.81
N ALA A 313 -26.01 18.42 -0.82
CA ALA A 313 -24.57 18.62 -0.94
C ALA A 313 -23.97 17.75 -2.06
N ALA A 314 -24.43 16.50 -2.18
CA ALA A 314 -24.00 15.60 -3.24
C ALA A 314 -24.36 16.10 -4.65
N THR A 315 -25.59 16.60 -4.82
CA THR A 315 -26.04 17.19 -6.09
C THR A 315 -25.29 18.49 -6.40
N ALA A 316 -24.97 19.30 -5.39
CA ALA A 316 -24.21 20.53 -5.58
C ALA A 316 -22.77 20.25 -6.07
N ARG A 317 -22.06 19.31 -5.43
CA ARG A 317 -20.72 18.88 -5.88
C ARG A 317 -20.76 18.22 -7.25
N ALA A 318 -21.71 17.33 -7.52
CA ALA A 318 -21.85 16.69 -8.83
C ALA A 318 -21.92 17.75 -9.95
N ARG A 319 -22.74 18.79 -9.80
CA ARG A 319 -22.82 19.89 -10.77
C ARG A 319 -21.49 20.61 -11.01
N VAL A 320 -20.68 20.84 -9.98
CA VAL A 320 -19.35 21.47 -10.12
C VAL A 320 -18.40 20.55 -10.89
N LEU A 321 -18.36 19.27 -10.56
CA LEU A 321 -17.51 18.29 -11.23
C LEU A 321 -17.93 18.01 -12.68
N ASP A 322 -19.25 17.95 -12.93
CA ASP A 322 -19.83 17.78 -14.26
C ASP A 322 -19.56 19.00 -15.14
N ALA A 323 -19.59 20.23 -14.59
CA ALA A 323 -19.23 21.44 -15.31
C ALA A 323 -17.74 21.48 -15.71
N LEU A 324 -16.83 21.07 -14.82
CA LEU A 324 -15.41 20.92 -15.15
C LEU A 324 -15.20 19.85 -16.24
N SER A 325 -15.82 18.67 -16.07
CA SER A 325 -15.74 17.56 -17.02
C SER A 325 -16.27 17.95 -18.42
N ALA A 326 -17.41 18.64 -18.49
CA ALA A 326 -17.99 19.12 -19.74
C ALA A 326 -17.09 20.15 -20.45
N ARG A 327 -16.53 21.12 -19.71
CA ARG A 327 -15.61 22.11 -20.27
C ARG A 327 -14.35 21.45 -20.84
N SER A 328 -13.70 20.58 -20.07
CA SER A 328 -12.49 19.88 -20.53
C SER A 328 -12.74 18.94 -21.71
N ALA A 329 -13.95 18.35 -21.81
CA ALA A 329 -14.35 17.58 -22.98
C ALA A 329 -14.48 18.45 -24.24
N GLU A 330 -15.12 19.62 -24.16
CA GLU A 330 -15.24 20.55 -25.28
C GLU A 330 -13.88 21.15 -25.70
N GLU A 331 -13.03 21.50 -24.74
CA GLU A 331 -11.68 22.03 -25.01
C GLU A 331 -10.79 20.98 -25.70
N SER A 332 -10.89 19.70 -25.29
CA SER A 332 -10.20 18.58 -25.95
C SER A 332 -10.80 18.23 -27.32
N GLU A 333 -12.13 18.28 -27.48
CA GLU A 333 -12.79 18.08 -28.77
C GLU A 333 -12.38 19.17 -29.77
N LEU A 334 -12.36 20.45 -29.35
CA LEU A 334 -11.91 21.56 -30.20
C LEU A 334 -10.44 21.44 -30.56
N ALA A 335 -9.57 21.10 -29.60
CA ALA A 335 -8.15 20.94 -29.87
C ALA A 335 -7.86 19.78 -30.86
N GLN A 336 -8.58 18.66 -30.74
CA GLN A 336 -8.49 17.58 -31.73
C GLN A 336 -9.07 18.01 -33.08
N THR A 337 -10.21 18.68 -33.10
CA THR A 337 -10.82 19.22 -34.33
C THR A 337 -9.86 20.15 -35.07
N LEU A 338 -9.13 21.03 -34.37
CA LEU A 338 -8.13 21.92 -34.96
C LEU A 338 -6.93 21.16 -35.55
N ARG A 339 -6.49 20.06 -34.94
CA ARG A 339 -5.45 19.18 -35.51
C ARG A 339 -5.94 18.46 -36.77
N ASP A 340 -7.14 17.89 -36.72
CA ASP A 340 -7.73 17.20 -37.87
C ASP A 340 -7.95 18.16 -39.05
N LEU A 341 -8.38 19.39 -38.77
CA LEU A 341 -8.48 20.45 -39.77
C LEU A 341 -7.13 20.82 -40.40
N GLU A 342 -6.02 20.79 -39.66
CA GLU A 342 -4.68 21.01 -40.21
C GLU A 342 -4.21 19.84 -41.10
N GLY A 343 -4.57 18.61 -40.74
CA GLY A 343 -4.40 17.44 -41.60
C GLY A 343 -5.19 17.56 -42.91
N PHE A 344 -6.47 17.97 -42.82
CA PHE A 344 -7.30 18.25 -43.99
C PHE A 344 -6.76 19.43 -44.81
N ARG A 345 -6.21 20.48 -44.21
CA ARG A 345 -5.58 21.58 -44.96
C ARG A 345 -4.44 21.09 -45.84
N SER A 346 -3.55 20.31 -45.25
CA SER A 346 -2.40 19.71 -45.93
C SER A 346 -2.85 18.81 -47.10
N LEU A 347 -3.91 18.02 -46.89
CA LEU A 347 -4.52 17.16 -47.91
C LEU A 347 -5.22 17.96 -49.02
N LEU A 348 -5.99 18.99 -48.68
CA LEU A 348 -6.90 19.67 -49.62
C LEU A 348 -6.24 20.79 -50.42
N TRP A 349 -5.34 21.57 -49.80
CA TRP A 349 -4.82 22.83 -50.36
C TRP A 349 -3.30 22.99 -50.37
N GLY A 350 -2.55 22.01 -49.86
CA GLY A 350 -1.08 22.02 -49.88
C GLY A 350 -0.48 23.34 -49.39
N SER A 351 0.56 23.81 -50.07
CA SER A 351 1.16 25.13 -49.82
C SER A 351 1.64 25.77 -51.14
N PRO A 352 1.39 27.06 -51.41
CA PRO A 352 0.77 28.06 -50.53
C PRO A 352 -0.71 28.38 -50.85
N ARG A 353 -1.54 28.37 -49.80
CA ARG A 353 -2.85 29.06 -49.63
C ARG A 353 -3.83 29.09 -50.81
N THR A 354 -4.76 28.12 -50.81
CA THR A 354 -6.02 28.15 -51.59
C THR A 354 -7.28 27.89 -50.75
N GLU A 355 -7.19 28.09 -49.42
CA GLU A 355 -8.31 27.87 -48.48
C GLU A 355 -9.55 28.73 -48.77
N PRO A 356 -10.78 28.19 -48.61
CA PRO A 356 -12.01 28.95 -48.76
C PRO A 356 -12.13 30.11 -47.76
N THR A 357 -12.61 31.27 -48.22
CA THR A 357 -12.86 32.43 -47.35
C THR A 357 -13.94 32.13 -46.31
N ARG A 358 -14.02 32.92 -45.23
CA ARG A 358 -15.07 32.78 -44.20
C ARG A 358 -16.49 32.81 -44.77
N ALA A 359 -16.72 33.51 -45.88
CA ALA A 359 -18.00 33.53 -46.57
C ALA A 359 -18.28 32.24 -47.35
N GLU A 360 -17.24 31.64 -47.94
CA GLU A 360 -17.32 30.35 -48.63
C GLU A 360 -17.44 29.18 -47.66
N ARG A 361 -16.70 29.16 -46.54
CA ARG A 361 -16.85 28.16 -45.46
C ARG A 361 -18.30 28.08 -44.98
N ARG A 362 -18.93 29.21 -44.65
CA ARG A 362 -20.36 29.29 -44.31
C ARG A 362 -21.30 28.74 -45.40
N ARG A 363 -21.00 28.98 -46.68
CA ARG A 363 -21.77 28.42 -47.81
C ARG A 363 -21.56 26.91 -47.96
N LEU A 364 -20.33 26.43 -47.78
CA LEU A 364 -19.95 25.02 -47.79
C LEU A 364 -20.66 24.26 -46.68
N HIS A 365 -20.65 24.76 -45.43
CA HIS A 365 -21.41 24.18 -44.31
C HIS A 365 -22.90 24.06 -44.65
N ALA A 366 -23.51 25.12 -45.16
CA ALA A 366 -24.92 25.15 -45.51
C ALA A 366 -25.27 24.18 -46.66
N LEU A 367 -24.37 24.01 -47.64
CA LEU A 367 -24.53 23.05 -48.74
C LEU A 367 -24.31 21.60 -48.27
N ALA A 368 -23.34 21.35 -47.40
CA ALA A 368 -23.07 20.05 -46.79
C ALA A 368 -24.27 19.57 -45.95
N ARG A 369 -24.77 20.40 -45.03
CA ARG A 369 -25.99 20.13 -44.24
C ARG A 369 -27.20 19.83 -45.15
N LYS A 370 -27.43 20.66 -46.19
CA LYS A 370 -28.51 20.44 -47.17
C LYS A 370 -28.32 19.19 -48.04
N ARG A 371 -27.08 18.70 -48.23
CA ARG A 371 -26.81 17.44 -48.94
C ARG A 371 -27.10 16.24 -48.05
N ALA A 372 -26.68 16.27 -46.78
CA ALA A 372 -26.96 15.22 -45.81
C ALA A 372 -28.47 15.00 -45.63
N ALA A 373 -29.24 16.09 -45.54
CA ALA A 373 -30.69 16.05 -45.36
C ALA A 373 -31.52 15.65 -46.60
N SER A 374 -30.95 15.57 -47.82
CA SER A 374 -31.75 15.27 -49.03
C SER A 374 -30.94 14.78 -50.24
N ARG A 375 -31.32 13.60 -50.74
CA ARG A 375 -30.71 12.96 -51.93
C ARG A 375 -31.15 13.55 -53.28
N TRP A 376 -32.30 14.24 -53.34
CA TRP A 376 -32.98 14.65 -54.59
C TRP A 376 -32.19 15.66 -55.46
N PHE A 377 -31.20 16.35 -54.88
CA PHE A 377 -30.27 17.25 -55.60
C PHE A 377 -28.79 16.92 -55.35
N SER A 378 -28.50 15.67 -54.94
CA SER A 378 -27.18 15.25 -54.47
C SER A 378 -26.06 15.57 -55.47
N GLN A 379 -26.14 15.12 -56.73
CA GLN A 379 -25.08 15.34 -57.72
C GLN A 379 -24.78 16.82 -57.98
N ARG A 380 -25.81 17.67 -58.16
CA ARG A 380 -25.64 19.12 -58.39
C ARG A 380 -25.01 19.81 -57.16
N ARG A 381 -25.46 19.46 -55.95
CA ARG A 381 -24.87 19.98 -54.70
C ARG A 381 -23.42 19.50 -54.50
N GLY A 382 -23.13 18.25 -54.85
CA GLY A 382 -21.79 17.68 -54.77
C GLY A 382 -20.77 18.39 -55.65
N ARG A 383 -21.13 18.66 -56.92
CA ARG A 383 -20.29 19.49 -57.81
C ARG A 383 -20.08 20.89 -57.24
N ALA A 384 -21.14 21.56 -56.78
CA ALA A 384 -21.03 22.90 -56.20
C ALA A 384 -20.14 22.94 -54.93
N ILE A 385 -20.16 21.90 -54.10
CA ILE A 385 -19.28 21.77 -52.93
C ILE A 385 -17.82 21.61 -53.34
N LEU A 386 -17.50 20.70 -54.27
CA LEU A 386 -16.14 20.55 -54.79
C LEU A 386 -15.62 21.84 -55.45
N THR A 387 -16.46 22.52 -56.26
CA THR A 387 -16.08 23.78 -56.89
C THR A 387 -15.80 24.89 -55.87
N LEU A 388 -16.61 25.03 -54.81
CA LEU A 388 -16.41 26.04 -53.77
C LEU A 388 -15.28 25.71 -52.79
N ALA A 389 -14.89 24.44 -52.68
CA ALA A 389 -13.80 24.01 -51.81
C ALA A 389 -12.42 24.15 -52.45
N HIS A 390 -12.32 24.33 -53.77
CA HIS A 390 -11.06 24.52 -54.51
C HIS A 390 -9.92 23.51 -54.16
N PRO A 391 -10.18 22.19 -54.16
CA PRO A 391 -9.14 21.19 -53.87
C PRO A 391 -8.01 21.20 -54.92
N GLN A 392 -6.76 21.03 -54.50
CA GLN A 392 -5.59 21.10 -55.39
C GLN A 392 -5.28 19.80 -56.16
N SER A 393 -5.62 18.63 -55.59
CA SER A 393 -5.46 17.33 -56.27
C SER A 393 -6.79 16.83 -56.85
N PRO A 394 -6.81 16.25 -58.06
CA PRO A 394 -7.99 15.57 -58.61
C PRO A 394 -8.36 14.28 -57.85
N ASP A 395 -7.47 13.74 -57.03
CA ASP A 395 -7.72 12.54 -56.21
C ASP A 395 -8.59 12.83 -54.97
N ILE A 396 -8.76 14.11 -54.62
CA ILE A 396 -9.60 14.53 -53.50
C ILE A 396 -11.06 14.27 -53.81
N THR A 397 -11.72 13.51 -52.94
CA THR A 397 -13.12 13.14 -53.11
C THR A 397 -14.06 14.19 -52.52
N LEU A 398 -15.33 14.11 -52.93
CA LEU A 398 -16.39 14.86 -52.27
C LEU A 398 -16.58 14.44 -50.80
N ASP A 399 -16.19 13.23 -50.41
CA ASP A 399 -16.29 12.78 -49.03
C ASP A 399 -15.24 13.49 -48.14
N ASP A 400 -14.01 13.66 -48.62
CA ASP A 400 -12.96 14.40 -47.92
C ASP A 400 -13.38 15.85 -47.63
N VAL A 401 -13.94 16.53 -48.64
CA VAL A 401 -14.48 17.89 -48.49
C VAL A 401 -15.70 17.92 -47.55
N LEU A 402 -16.54 16.89 -47.52
CA LEU A 402 -17.67 16.82 -46.59
C LEU A 402 -17.23 16.54 -45.15
N ARG A 403 -16.20 15.70 -44.94
CA ARG A 403 -15.59 15.43 -43.64
C ARG A 403 -14.93 16.69 -43.09
N TRP A 404 -14.11 17.37 -43.89
CA TRP A 404 -13.57 18.69 -43.54
C TRP A 404 -14.68 19.70 -43.21
N ALA A 405 -15.71 19.83 -44.05
CA ALA A 405 -16.77 20.82 -43.83
C ALA A 405 -17.65 20.53 -42.59
N ALA A 406 -17.72 19.27 -42.16
CA ALA A 406 -18.37 18.89 -40.90
C ALA A 406 -17.49 19.26 -39.70
N LEU A 407 -16.19 18.96 -39.75
CA LEU A 407 -15.22 19.32 -38.71
C LEU A 407 -15.08 20.84 -38.55
N ASP A 408 -14.98 21.59 -39.65
CA ASP A 408 -14.86 23.06 -39.65
C ASP A 408 -16.12 23.71 -39.05
N ALA A 409 -17.30 23.15 -39.33
CA ALA A 409 -18.55 23.60 -38.73
C ALA A 409 -18.67 23.26 -37.23
N ARG A 410 -18.09 22.13 -36.78
CA ARG A 410 -18.05 21.73 -35.37
C ARG A 410 -17.03 22.55 -34.58
N GLY A 411 -15.88 22.85 -35.18
CA GLY A 411 -14.87 23.75 -34.63
C GLY A 411 -15.41 25.17 -34.41
N ASP A 412 -16.10 25.74 -35.42
CA ASP A 412 -16.78 27.05 -35.30
C ASP A 412 -17.84 27.04 -34.17
N GLU A 413 -18.56 25.93 -33.97
CA GLU A 413 -19.57 25.77 -32.90
C GLU A 413 -18.93 25.73 -31.50
N LEU A 414 -18.00 24.80 -31.28
CA LEU A 414 -17.28 24.64 -30.01
C LEU A 414 -16.54 25.93 -29.60
N MET A 415 -15.86 26.56 -30.56
CA MET A 415 -15.15 27.82 -30.34
C MET A 415 -16.08 28.96 -29.96
N THR A 416 -17.30 29.00 -30.52
CA THR A 416 -18.31 29.99 -30.12
C THR A 416 -18.73 29.75 -28.66
N HIS A 417 -19.07 28.51 -28.30
CA HIS A 417 -19.51 28.18 -26.94
C HIS A 417 -18.42 28.43 -25.88
N LEU A 418 -17.19 27.99 -26.12
CA LEU A 418 -16.03 28.25 -25.25
C LEU A 418 -15.66 29.74 -25.16
N THR A 419 -16.00 30.55 -26.16
CA THR A 419 -15.85 32.02 -26.09
C THR A 419 -16.96 32.65 -25.26
N GLU A 420 -18.20 32.16 -25.36
CA GLU A 420 -19.34 32.61 -24.55
C GLU A 420 -19.19 32.26 -23.06
N LEU A 421 -18.59 31.10 -22.74
CA LEU A 421 -18.21 30.70 -21.38
C LEU A 421 -17.07 31.54 -20.78
N GLY A 422 -16.35 32.30 -21.61
CA GLY A 422 -15.27 33.19 -21.19
C GLY A 422 -13.94 32.49 -20.83
N PRO A 423 -12.89 33.30 -20.52
CA PRO A 423 -11.63 32.76 -20.04
C PRO A 423 -11.85 32.02 -18.71
N GLN A 424 -11.16 30.89 -18.55
CA GLN A 424 -11.21 30.13 -17.32
C GLN A 424 -10.43 30.84 -16.21
N ASP A 425 -10.93 30.77 -14.98
CA ASP A 425 -10.24 31.22 -13.78
C ASP A 425 -9.95 29.99 -12.91
N PRO A 426 -8.71 29.46 -12.93
CA PRO A 426 -8.34 28.28 -12.14
C PRO A 426 -8.54 28.48 -10.63
N ASP A 427 -8.40 29.70 -10.11
CA ASP A 427 -8.56 29.96 -8.68
C ASP A 427 -10.04 30.00 -8.29
N ALA A 428 -10.92 30.50 -9.17
CA ALA A 428 -12.37 30.40 -9.00
C ALA A 428 -12.89 28.95 -9.11
N ASP A 429 -12.41 28.18 -10.09
CA ASP A 429 -12.74 26.76 -10.25
C ASP A 429 -12.29 25.96 -9.00
N ARG A 430 -11.07 26.22 -8.52
CA ARG A 430 -10.53 25.60 -7.31
C ARG A 430 -11.38 25.93 -6.08
N ALA A 431 -11.75 27.19 -5.90
CA ALA A 431 -12.61 27.62 -4.80
C ALA A 431 -14.01 26.97 -4.86
N ALA A 432 -14.61 26.84 -6.05
CA ALA A 432 -15.89 26.16 -6.23
C ALA A 432 -15.82 24.66 -5.88
N VAL A 433 -14.75 23.98 -6.30
CA VAL A 433 -14.49 22.57 -5.92
C VAL A 433 -14.28 22.46 -4.41
N ASP A 434 -13.40 23.27 -3.81
CA ASP A 434 -13.12 23.20 -2.37
C ASP A 434 -14.35 23.50 -1.51
N GLN A 435 -15.20 24.43 -1.92
CA GLN A 435 -16.47 24.74 -1.25
C GLN A 435 -17.45 23.56 -1.34
N ALA A 436 -17.61 22.95 -2.51
CA ALA A 436 -18.54 21.85 -2.70
C ALA A 436 -18.07 20.55 -2.01
N GLU A 437 -16.76 20.28 -2.01
CA GLU A 437 -16.14 19.20 -1.23
C GLU A 437 -16.31 19.41 0.28
N HIS A 438 -16.13 20.65 0.77
CA HIS A 438 -16.32 20.97 2.19
C HIS A 438 -17.78 20.77 2.62
N ALA A 439 -18.75 21.29 1.87
CA ALA A 439 -20.17 21.13 2.16
C ALA A 439 -20.65 19.67 2.11
N TRP A 440 -20.06 18.82 1.25
CA TRP A 440 -20.29 17.37 1.31
C TRP A 440 -19.71 16.79 2.59
N SER A 441 -18.46 17.09 2.93
CA SER A 441 -17.80 16.55 4.14
C SER A 441 -18.59 16.88 5.40
N GLU A 442 -19.00 18.13 5.60
CA GLU A 442 -19.79 18.54 6.78
C GLU A 442 -21.13 17.79 6.87
N ALA A 443 -21.84 17.64 5.75
CA ALA A 443 -23.08 16.86 5.70
C ALA A 443 -22.84 15.37 6.00
N GLY A 444 -21.66 14.85 5.63
CA GLY A 444 -21.22 13.49 5.91
C GLY A 444 -20.88 13.25 7.38
N ASP A 445 -20.08 14.12 7.97
CA ASP A 445 -19.69 14.08 9.37
C ASP A 445 -20.93 14.21 10.28
N GLN A 446 -21.87 15.10 9.92
CA GLN A 446 -23.16 15.23 10.59
C GLN A 446 -23.99 13.92 10.48
N ALA A 447 -24.09 13.33 9.30
CA ALA A 447 -24.81 12.08 9.10
C ALA A 447 -24.22 10.90 9.89
N LEU A 448 -22.88 10.85 9.99
CA LEU A 448 -22.17 9.83 10.74
C LEU A 448 -22.37 10.00 12.25
N ALA A 449 -22.22 11.22 12.78
CA ALA A 449 -22.49 11.52 14.18
C ALA A 449 -23.91 11.12 14.59
N GLU A 450 -24.91 11.45 13.76
CA GLU A 450 -26.32 11.09 13.95
C GLU A 450 -26.61 9.58 13.76
N THR A 451 -25.67 8.81 13.23
CA THR A 451 -25.75 7.35 13.15
C THR A 451 -25.05 6.65 14.33
N VAL A 452 -23.89 7.16 14.75
CA VAL A 452 -23.09 6.63 15.85
C VAL A 452 -23.76 6.89 17.20
N GLN A 453 -24.22 8.12 17.47
CA GLN A 453 -24.77 8.49 18.79
C GLN A 453 -26.00 7.65 19.20
N PRO A 454 -27.02 7.42 18.33
CA PRO A 454 -28.13 6.55 18.68
C PRO A 454 -27.69 5.10 18.92
N ALA A 455 -26.80 4.56 18.08
CA ALA A 455 -26.28 3.20 18.22
C ALA A 455 -25.64 2.99 19.60
N LEU A 456 -24.73 3.88 20.03
CA LEU A 456 -24.11 3.82 21.35
C LEU A 456 -25.14 3.96 22.48
N SER A 457 -26.15 4.84 22.33
CA SER A 457 -27.18 5.00 23.37
C SER A 457 -28.01 3.73 23.61
N THR A 458 -28.26 2.93 22.56
CA THR A 458 -28.93 1.61 22.68
C THR A 458 -28.02 0.52 23.23
N ALA A 459 -26.71 0.72 23.13
CA ALA A 459 -25.68 -0.26 23.47
C ALA A 459 -25.30 -0.27 24.95
N GLY A 460 -25.74 0.72 25.73
CA GLY A 460 -25.32 0.99 27.12
C GLY A 460 -25.05 -0.25 27.98
N PRO A 461 -25.99 -1.20 28.11
CA PRO A 461 -25.76 -2.42 28.91
C PRO A 461 -24.62 -3.31 28.37
N ALA A 462 -24.52 -3.48 27.05
CA ALA A 462 -23.49 -4.30 26.41
C ALA A 462 -22.11 -3.64 26.50
N LEU A 463 -22.04 -2.31 26.31
CA LEU A 463 -20.82 -1.52 26.51
C LEU A 463 -20.36 -1.55 27.97
N HIS A 464 -21.29 -1.43 28.92
CA HIS A 464 -21.01 -1.51 30.36
C HIS A 464 -20.49 -2.90 30.78
N HIS A 465 -21.04 -3.98 30.21
CA HIS A 465 -20.50 -5.32 30.44
C HIS A 465 -19.08 -5.49 29.88
N LEU A 466 -18.77 -4.88 28.73
CA LEU A 466 -17.43 -4.88 28.16
C LEU A 466 -16.45 -4.00 28.95
N SER A 467 -16.87 -2.83 29.43
CA SER A 467 -16.07 -1.96 30.31
C SER A 467 -15.85 -2.52 31.72
N GLN A 468 -16.62 -3.54 32.12
CA GLN A 468 -16.40 -4.31 33.34
C GLN A 468 -15.70 -5.66 33.12
N ALA A 469 -15.39 -6.06 31.88
CA ALA A 469 -14.80 -7.36 31.55
C ALA A 469 -13.29 -7.49 31.89
N ARG A 470 -12.76 -6.63 32.77
CA ARG A 470 -11.37 -6.71 33.26
C ARG A 470 -11.11 -8.10 33.85
N GLN A 471 -9.99 -8.71 33.47
CA GLN A 471 -9.51 -10.01 33.97
C GLN A 471 -10.43 -11.22 33.72
N GLN A 472 -11.45 -11.11 32.86
CA GLN A 472 -12.31 -12.23 32.49
C GLN A 472 -11.58 -13.31 31.66
N SER A 473 -12.09 -14.54 31.70
CA SER A 473 -11.54 -15.63 30.89
C SER A 473 -11.75 -15.38 29.39
N ARG A 474 -10.84 -15.90 28.57
CA ARG A 474 -10.85 -15.68 27.10
C ARG A 474 -12.18 -16.07 26.45
N ALA A 475 -12.79 -17.18 26.85
CA ALA A 475 -14.08 -17.62 26.33
C ALA A 475 -15.23 -16.67 26.71
N VAL A 476 -15.21 -16.15 27.95
CA VAL A 476 -16.20 -15.15 28.41
C VAL A 476 -16.03 -13.84 27.65
N LEU A 477 -14.80 -13.37 27.44
CA LEU A 477 -14.54 -12.13 26.70
C LEU A 477 -14.98 -12.23 25.24
N THR A 478 -14.67 -13.33 24.53
CA THR A 478 -15.17 -13.58 23.15
C THR A 478 -16.71 -13.57 23.11
N SER A 479 -17.38 -14.12 24.13
CA SER A 479 -18.84 -14.10 24.25
C SER A 479 -19.41 -12.69 24.50
N ILE A 480 -18.70 -11.84 25.25
CA ILE A 480 -19.08 -10.44 25.46
C ILE A 480 -18.90 -9.65 24.16
N ILE A 481 -17.75 -9.80 23.49
CA ILE A 481 -17.45 -9.14 22.20
C ILE A 481 -18.55 -9.48 21.17
N ALA A 482 -18.90 -10.77 21.04
CA ALA A 482 -19.96 -11.22 20.14
C ALA A 482 -21.33 -10.55 20.41
N ARG A 483 -21.66 -10.26 21.68
CA ARG A 483 -22.88 -9.51 22.06
C ARG A 483 -22.78 -8.01 21.79
N THR A 484 -21.57 -7.44 21.68
CA THR A 484 -21.38 -6.01 21.36
C THR A 484 -21.33 -5.72 19.85
N LEU A 485 -21.04 -6.71 18.99
CA LEU A 485 -20.95 -6.54 17.52
C LEU A 485 -22.16 -5.83 16.86
N PRO A 486 -23.43 -6.04 17.27
CA PRO A 486 -24.57 -5.32 16.67
C PRO A 486 -24.56 -3.81 16.92
N HIS A 487 -23.80 -3.37 17.93
CA HIS A 487 -23.76 -1.99 18.41
C HIS A 487 -22.43 -1.28 18.11
N LEU A 488 -21.30 -1.96 18.36
CA LEU A 488 -19.96 -1.53 17.98
C LEU A 488 -19.62 -2.22 16.65
N ARG A 489 -19.79 -1.50 15.56
CA ARG A 489 -19.73 -2.09 14.21
C ARG A 489 -18.30 -2.28 13.69
N GLY A 490 -17.34 -1.45 14.10
CA GLY A 490 -15.96 -1.53 13.63
C GLY A 490 -14.98 -2.07 14.68
N TRP A 491 -14.19 -3.08 14.29
CA TRP A 491 -13.14 -3.68 15.12
C TRP A 491 -11.81 -3.76 14.37
N GLY A 492 -10.70 -3.55 15.07
CA GLY A 492 -9.34 -3.67 14.52
C GLY A 492 -8.49 -4.69 15.28
N CYS A 493 -7.86 -5.66 14.60
CA CYS A 493 -6.91 -6.57 15.24
C CYS A 493 -5.84 -7.13 14.29
N THR A 494 -4.71 -7.62 14.82
CA THR A 494 -3.76 -8.39 14.00
C THR A 494 -4.30 -9.79 13.66
N ALA A 495 -3.97 -10.31 12.47
CA ALA A 495 -4.56 -11.53 11.93
C ALA A 495 -4.37 -12.76 12.84
N LEU A 496 -3.16 -12.97 13.37
CA LEU A 496 -2.85 -14.05 14.31
C LEU A 496 -3.56 -13.92 15.67
N ALA A 497 -4.15 -12.77 15.98
CA ALA A 497 -4.91 -12.56 17.21
C ALA A 497 -6.41 -12.87 17.07
N ALA A 498 -6.93 -13.08 15.86
CA ALA A 498 -8.36 -13.18 15.59
C ALA A 498 -9.05 -14.33 16.37
N GLN A 499 -8.45 -15.53 16.39
CA GLN A 499 -8.90 -16.70 17.16
C GLN A 499 -9.09 -16.41 18.66
N GLY A 500 -8.46 -15.36 19.19
CA GLY A 500 -8.56 -14.96 20.58
C GLY A 500 -9.55 -13.85 20.90
N ASN A 501 -10.30 -13.38 19.91
CA ASN A 501 -11.22 -12.25 20.03
C ASN A 501 -12.59 -12.54 19.44
N PHE A 502 -12.65 -13.33 18.35
CA PHE A 502 -13.86 -13.57 17.59
C PHE A 502 -14.10 -15.06 17.39
N PRO A 503 -15.34 -15.57 17.55
CA PRO A 503 -15.66 -16.95 17.23
C PRO A 503 -15.45 -17.23 15.72
N LEU A 504 -15.14 -18.47 15.36
CA LEU A 504 -14.98 -18.90 13.97
C LEU A 504 -16.36 -19.18 13.34
N THR A 505 -17.15 -18.12 13.19
CA THR A 505 -18.53 -18.15 12.67
C THR A 505 -18.55 -17.61 11.23
N PRO A 506 -19.18 -18.30 10.26
CA PRO A 506 -19.24 -17.83 8.87
C PRO A 506 -19.97 -16.49 8.78
N GLY A 507 -19.37 -15.51 8.11
CA GLY A 507 -20.02 -14.21 7.87
C GLY A 507 -20.40 -13.43 9.13
N LEU A 508 -19.64 -13.60 10.23
CA LEU A 508 -19.75 -12.84 11.48
C LEU A 508 -19.69 -11.31 11.30
N PHE A 509 -18.93 -10.86 10.30
CA PHE A 509 -18.81 -9.48 9.85
C PHE A 509 -19.37 -9.31 8.43
N ASP A 510 -19.91 -8.16 8.10
CA ASP A 510 -20.38 -7.85 6.74
C ASP A 510 -19.20 -7.53 5.80
N LEU A 511 -18.11 -6.98 6.35
CA LEU A 511 -16.90 -6.64 5.61
C LEU A 511 -15.63 -6.97 6.41
N LEU A 512 -14.64 -7.59 5.75
CA LEU A 512 -13.25 -7.62 6.19
C LEU A 512 -12.45 -6.60 5.37
N VAL A 513 -11.63 -5.79 6.02
CA VAL A 513 -10.60 -4.96 5.37
C VAL A 513 -9.25 -5.50 5.81
N VAL A 514 -8.45 -6.00 4.88
CA VAL A 514 -7.06 -6.42 5.15
C VAL A 514 -6.14 -5.32 4.66
N ASP A 515 -5.41 -4.66 5.57
CA ASP A 515 -4.39 -3.66 5.24
C ASP A 515 -2.97 -4.28 5.29
N GLU A 516 -2.08 -3.76 4.45
CA GLU A 516 -0.78 -4.35 4.14
C GLU A 516 -0.89 -5.84 3.72
N ALA A 517 -1.92 -6.18 2.93
CA ALA A 517 -2.25 -7.55 2.54
C ALA A 517 -1.16 -8.25 1.70
N SER A 518 -0.23 -7.50 1.09
CA SER A 518 0.94 -8.07 0.40
C SER A 518 1.96 -8.68 1.36
N GLN A 519 1.92 -8.31 2.65
CA GLN A 519 2.75 -8.87 3.73
C GLN A 519 2.01 -9.98 4.52
N CYS A 520 0.79 -10.31 4.13
CA CYS A 520 -0.03 -11.35 4.76
C CYS A 520 0.04 -12.63 3.93
N THR A 521 0.19 -13.80 4.57
CA THR A 521 0.03 -15.08 3.87
C THR A 521 -1.44 -15.44 3.72
N ILE A 522 -1.76 -16.25 2.69
CA ILE A 522 -3.11 -16.77 2.47
C ILE A 522 -3.64 -17.50 3.73
N ALA A 523 -2.77 -18.29 4.37
CA ALA A 523 -3.06 -19.01 5.60
C ALA A 523 -3.53 -18.08 6.73
N GLN A 524 -2.89 -16.92 6.93
CA GLN A 524 -3.25 -15.95 7.97
C GLN A 524 -4.60 -15.28 7.71
N ILE A 525 -4.98 -15.08 6.45
CA ILE A 525 -6.20 -14.36 6.07
C ILE A 525 -7.41 -15.28 5.90
N LEU A 526 -7.24 -16.56 5.56
CA LEU A 526 -8.37 -17.48 5.33
C LEU A 526 -9.37 -17.56 6.51
N PRO A 527 -8.94 -17.65 7.80
CA PRO A 527 -9.88 -17.66 8.93
C PRO A 527 -10.53 -16.31 9.24
N LEU A 528 -9.96 -15.19 8.76
CA LEU A 528 -10.59 -13.87 8.80
C LEU A 528 -11.64 -13.75 7.71
N ALA A 529 -11.31 -14.14 6.48
CA ALA A 529 -12.20 -14.07 5.33
C ALA A 529 -13.40 -15.02 5.47
N TYR A 530 -13.25 -16.14 6.19
CA TYR A 530 -14.36 -16.99 6.61
C TYR A 530 -15.33 -16.25 7.55
N ARG A 531 -14.80 -15.42 8.46
CA ARG A 531 -15.60 -14.60 9.39
C ARG A 531 -16.28 -13.40 8.73
N ALA A 532 -16.06 -13.13 7.44
CA ALA A 532 -16.66 -11.98 6.76
C ALA A 532 -17.46 -12.40 5.53
N ARG A 533 -18.48 -11.63 5.16
CA ARG A 533 -19.28 -11.86 3.93
C ARG A 533 -18.56 -11.36 2.67
N ARG A 534 -17.85 -10.24 2.79
CA ARG A 534 -17.14 -9.54 1.69
C ARG A 534 -15.76 -9.12 2.17
N VAL A 535 -14.82 -8.87 1.25
CA VAL A 535 -13.45 -8.45 1.61
C VAL A 535 -12.93 -7.32 0.73
N VAL A 536 -12.28 -6.34 1.38
CA VAL A 536 -11.39 -5.36 0.76
C VAL A 536 -9.95 -5.76 1.08
N ILE A 537 -9.14 -5.92 0.05
CA ILE A 537 -7.74 -6.30 0.13
C ILE A 537 -6.90 -5.09 -0.26
N VAL A 538 -6.34 -4.40 0.73
CA VAL A 538 -5.50 -3.21 0.55
C VAL A 538 -4.04 -3.62 0.74
N GLY A 539 -3.19 -3.29 -0.22
CA GLY A 539 -1.78 -3.66 -0.15
C GLY A 539 -0.98 -3.12 -1.32
N ASP A 540 0.24 -3.60 -1.45
CA ASP A 540 1.15 -3.15 -2.50
C ASP A 540 2.10 -4.29 -2.90
N PRO A 541 1.96 -4.85 -4.12
CA PRO A 541 2.79 -5.97 -4.59
C PRO A 541 4.24 -5.55 -4.89
N ASN A 542 4.53 -4.25 -4.99
CA ASN A 542 5.88 -3.72 -5.20
C ASN A 542 6.64 -3.46 -3.87
N GLN A 543 6.00 -3.69 -2.71
CA GLN A 543 6.63 -3.65 -1.40
C GLN A 543 6.96 -5.06 -0.87
N LEU A 544 7.34 -5.18 0.41
CA LEU A 544 7.74 -6.45 1.02
C LEU A 544 6.64 -7.51 0.90
N THR A 545 7.04 -8.73 0.53
CA THR A 545 6.20 -9.93 0.57
C THR A 545 6.29 -10.61 1.96
N PRO A 546 5.45 -11.61 2.28
CA PRO A 546 5.51 -12.28 3.57
C PRO A 546 6.79 -13.13 3.64
N VAL A 547 7.52 -13.07 4.76
CA VAL A 547 8.70 -13.92 4.96
C VAL A 547 8.27 -15.36 5.25
N VAL A 548 8.47 -16.25 4.30
CA VAL A 548 8.12 -17.67 4.39
C VAL A 548 9.37 -18.53 4.52
N LYS A 549 9.44 -19.35 5.58
CA LYS A 549 10.54 -20.31 5.84
C LYS A 549 10.35 -21.66 5.12
N LEU A 550 9.20 -21.89 4.50
CA LEU A 550 8.93 -23.09 3.71
C LEU A 550 9.74 -23.07 2.41
N THR A 551 9.99 -24.25 1.85
CA THR A 551 10.71 -24.45 0.59
C THR A 551 9.91 -25.37 -0.32
N ARG A 552 10.30 -25.50 -1.59
CA ARG A 552 9.65 -26.45 -2.51
C ARG A 552 9.67 -27.88 -1.98
N SER A 553 10.80 -28.33 -1.40
CA SER A 553 10.92 -29.68 -0.81
C SER A 553 9.95 -29.95 0.34
N HIS A 554 9.49 -28.90 1.05
CA HIS A 554 8.45 -29.04 2.07
C HIS A 554 7.04 -29.12 1.46
N LEU A 555 6.76 -28.38 0.39
CA LEU A 555 5.41 -28.25 -0.17
C LEU A 555 5.05 -29.27 -1.25
N GLU A 556 6.02 -29.74 -2.03
CA GLU A 556 5.77 -30.63 -3.16
C GLU A 556 5.18 -32.01 -2.75
N PRO A 557 5.58 -32.62 -1.62
CA PRO A 557 4.90 -33.80 -1.08
C PRO A 557 3.47 -33.50 -0.60
N ILE A 558 3.24 -32.33 0.01
CA ILE A 558 1.92 -31.91 0.52
C ILE A 558 0.96 -31.67 -0.65
N ALA A 559 1.40 -30.95 -1.67
CA ALA A 559 0.62 -30.73 -2.90
C ALA A 559 0.22 -32.06 -3.54
N THR A 560 1.17 -33.00 -3.64
CA THR A 560 0.93 -34.35 -4.19
C THR A 560 -0.11 -35.12 -3.35
N ALA A 561 -0.01 -35.08 -2.02
CA ALA A 561 -0.98 -35.70 -1.12
C ALA A 561 -2.39 -35.07 -1.23
N CYS A 562 -2.47 -33.78 -1.60
CA CYS A 562 -3.72 -33.08 -1.90
C CYS A 562 -4.17 -33.19 -3.38
N ALA A 563 -3.62 -34.14 -4.15
CA ALA A 563 -3.91 -34.36 -5.57
C ALA A 563 -3.71 -33.11 -6.47
N THR A 564 -2.74 -32.27 -6.14
CA THR A 564 -2.35 -31.07 -6.89
C THR A 564 -0.82 -30.99 -7.04
N THR A 565 -0.29 -29.89 -7.61
CA THR A 565 1.15 -29.63 -7.73
C THR A 565 1.46 -28.19 -7.32
N GLU A 566 2.70 -27.92 -6.89
CA GLU A 566 3.12 -26.53 -6.61
C GLU A 566 3.00 -25.64 -7.86
N ALA A 567 3.27 -26.19 -9.05
CA ALA A 567 3.10 -25.49 -10.30
C ALA A 567 1.63 -25.11 -10.57
N ALA A 568 0.67 -25.99 -10.27
CA ALA A 568 -0.75 -25.70 -10.38
C ALA A 568 -1.19 -24.63 -9.35
N LEU A 569 -0.74 -24.75 -8.09
CA LEU A 569 -1.02 -23.76 -7.04
C LEU A 569 -0.47 -22.38 -7.41
N ARG A 570 0.75 -22.29 -7.93
CA ARG A 570 1.35 -21.03 -8.41
C ARG A 570 0.59 -20.44 -9.60
N SER A 571 0.21 -21.26 -10.57
CA SER A 571 -0.60 -20.81 -11.71
C SER A 571 -2.00 -20.32 -11.30
N ALA A 572 -2.47 -20.73 -10.12
CA ALA A 572 -3.74 -20.31 -9.53
C ALA A 572 -3.58 -19.22 -8.44
N HIS A 573 -2.37 -18.66 -8.28
CA HIS A 573 -2.02 -17.67 -7.25
C HIS A 573 -2.27 -18.10 -5.79
N LEU A 574 -2.17 -19.40 -5.50
CA LEU A 574 -2.26 -19.99 -4.16
C LEU A 574 -0.95 -20.61 -3.66
N SER A 575 0.21 -20.33 -4.29
CA SER A 575 1.47 -20.92 -3.82
C SER A 575 1.98 -20.21 -2.58
N ALA A 576 2.07 -20.93 -1.47
CA ALA A 576 2.57 -20.40 -0.20
C ALA A 576 4.05 -19.91 -0.24
N LEU A 577 4.78 -20.11 -1.34
CA LEU A 577 6.15 -19.60 -1.54
C LEU A 577 6.20 -18.24 -2.24
N THR A 578 5.22 -17.95 -3.10
CA THR A 578 5.26 -16.81 -4.02
C THR A 578 4.08 -15.86 -3.87
N ASP A 579 2.94 -16.36 -3.39
CA ASP A 579 1.70 -15.61 -3.33
C ASP A 579 1.40 -15.10 -1.92
N SER A 580 1.04 -13.83 -1.87
CA SER A 580 0.49 -13.17 -0.68
C SER A 580 -1.04 -13.27 -0.71
N ALA A 581 -1.69 -12.90 0.39
CA ALA A 581 -3.14 -12.71 0.37
C ALA A 581 -3.56 -11.65 -0.66
N PHE A 582 -2.71 -10.64 -0.92
CA PHE A 582 -2.95 -9.66 -1.98
C PHE A 582 -3.01 -10.30 -3.37
N THR A 583 -1.96 -11.04 -3.78
CA THR A 583 -1.92 -11.62 -5.14
C THR A 583 -2.99 -12.71 -5.32
N ALA A 584 -3.26 -13.50 -4.29
CA ALA A 584 -4.31 -14.51 -4.29
C ALA A 584 -5.71 -13.93 -4.56
N TYR A 585 -6.12 -12.86 -3.85
CA TYR A 585 -7.42 -12.23 -4.09
C TYR A 585 -7.43 -11.40 -5.39
N ALA A 586 -6.32 -10.76 -5.78
CA ALA A 586 -6.19 -10.05 -7.05
C ALA A 586 -6.48 -10.97 -8.26
N ALA A 587 -6.11 -12.25 -8.19
CA ALA A 587 -6.41 -13.23 -9.23
C ALA A 587 -7.90 -13.62 -9.34
N THR A 588 -8.73 -13.32 -8.32
CA THR A 588 -10.15 -13.73 -8.26
C THR A 588 -11.12 -12.66 -8.77
N THR A 589 -10.67 -11.44 -9.05
CA THR A 589 -11.55 -10.31 -9.40
C THR A 589 -10.93 -9.41 -10.46
N SER A 590 -11.77 -8.79 -11.29
CA SER A 590 -11.37 -7.68 -12.16
C SER A 590 -11.48 -6.32 -11.46
N GLN A 591 -12.04 -6.27 -10.24
CA GLN A 591 -12.26 -5.05 -9.45
C GLN A 591 -11.00 -4.66 -8.66
N SER A 592 -9.96 -4.27 -9.39
CA SER A 592 -8.68 -3.80 -8.86
C SER A 592 -8.49 -2.31 -9.12
N TYR A 593 -8.17 -1.56 -8.06
CA TYR A 593 -8.02 -0.10 -8.10
C TYR A 593 -6.62 0.32 -7.68
N LEU A 594 -5.96 1.17 -8.47
CA LEU A 594 -4.71 1.82 -8.10
C LEU A 594 -5.00 3.15 -7.42
N LEU A 595 -4.52 3.35 -6.20
CA LEU A 595 -4.51 4.68 -5.58
C LEU A 595 -3.35 5.47 -6.20
N ASP A 596 -3.69 6.46 -7.02
CA ASP A 596 -2.80 7.01 -8.03
C ASP A 596 -2.47 8.50 -7.84
N GLU A 597 -2.80 9.08 -6.68
CA GLU A 597 -2.30 10.39 -6.27
C GLU A 597 -1.39 10.23 -5.03
N HIS A 598 -0.22 10.85 -5.08
CA HIS A 598 0.84 10.69 -4.07
C HIS A 598 1.12 12.02 -3.36
N TYR A 599 1.03 12.03 -2.02
CA TYR A 599 1.06 13.27 -1.21
C TYR A 599 2.19 13.32 -0.16
N ARG A 600 3.16 12.41 -0.20
CA ARG A 600 4.13 12.20 0.89
C ARG A 600 5.56 12.58 0.57
N CYS A 601 6.13 11.93 -0.44
CA CYS A 601 7.54 12.02 -0.76
C CYS A 601 7.76 13.25 -1.63
N HIS A 602 8.88 13.95 -1.42
CA HIS A 602 9.34 15.04 -2.27
C HIS A 602 9.32 14.59 -3.75
N PRO A 603 8.88 15.43 -4.70
CA PRO A 603 8.59 14.98 -6.05
C PRO A 603 9.72 14.25 -6.77
N GLN A 604 11.00 14.59 -6.52
CA GLN A 604 12.14 13.82 -7.07
C GLN A 604 12.16 12.36 -6.57
N ILE A 605 11.87 12.14 -5.28
CA ILE A 605 11.79 10.81 -4.65
C ILE A 605 10.57 10.06 -5.20
N ALA A 606 9.42 10.74 -5.27
CA ALA A 606 8.18 10.17 -5.80
C ALA A 606 8.29 9.81 -7.30
N ALA A 607 8.99 10.61 -8.10
CA ALA A 607 9.23 10.36 -9.53
C ALA A 607 10.06 9.08 -9.75
N PHE A 608 11.16 8.89 -9.01
CA PHE A 608 11.92 7.65 -9.04
C PHE A 608 11.04 6.43 -8.73
N ILE A 609 10.24 6.51 -7.66
CA ILE A 609 9.32 5.44 -7.24
C ILE A 609 8.29 5.15 -8.35
N ASN A 610 7.67 6.20 -8.89
CA ASN A 610 6.63 6.11 -9.92
C ASN A 610 7.14 5.45 -11.21
N GLN A 611 8.30 5.90 -11.71
CA GLN A 611 8.89 5.37 -12.94
C GLN A 611 9.33 3.90 -12.78
N ASN A 612 10.00 3.55 -11.68
CA ASN A 612 10.61 2.23 -11.53
C ASN A 612 9.63 1.13 -11.09
N PHE A 613 8.55 1.46 -10.38
CA PHE A 613 7.64 0.47 -9.79
C PHE A 613 6.18 0.59 -10.26
N TYR A 614 5.73 1.74 -10.75
CA TYR A 614 4.32 1.98 -11.11
C TYR A 614 4.13 2.48 -12.56
N GLY A 615 5.16 2.39 -13.40
CA GLY A 615 5.06 2.69 -14.84
C GLY A 615 4.63 4.12 -15.16
N GLY A 616 4.89 5.09 -14.28
CA GLY A 616 4.49 6.49 -14.46
C GLY A 616 3.04 6.80 -14.08
N GLN A 617 2.26 5.82 -13.60
CA GLN A 617 0.82 5.98 -13.36
C GLN A 617 0.45 6.90 -12.17
N LEU A 618 1.39 7.26 -11.29
CA LEU A 618 1.11 8.10 -10.13
C LEU A 618 1.23 9.60 -10.45
N ARG A 619 0.21 10.38 -10.08
CA ARG A 619 0.26 11.84 -10.06
C ARG A 619 0.83 12.31 -8.72
N VAL A 620 1.96 13.02 -8.77
CA VAL A 620 2.57 13.60 -7.56
C VAL A 620 1.87 14.91 -7.20
N LEU A 621 1.41 15.01 -5.96
CA LEU A 621 0.70 16.15 -5.36
C LEU A 621 1.21 16.42 -3.93
N THR A 622 2.51 16.23 -3.71
CA THR A 622 3.16 16.54 -2.42
C THR A 622 3.41 18.05 -2.33
N ASP A 623 2.84 18.72 -1.32
CA ASP A 623 3.23 20.10 -1.01
C ASP A 623 4.66 20.12 -0.45
N VAL A 624 5.50 20.98 -1.01
CA VAL A 624 6.92 21.11 -0.67
C VAL A 624 7.29 22.52 -0.20
N ALA A 625 6.32 23.36 0.14
CA ALA A 625 6.56 24.67 0.75
C ALA A 625 7.17 24.60 2.16
N THR A 626 7.04 23.47 2.86
CA THR A 626 7.55 23.30 4.22
C THR A 626 9.07 23.12 4.26
N ASP A 627 9.76 23.99 5.01
CA ASP A 627 11.16 23.87 5.41
C ASP A 627 12.17 23.79 4.23
N LEU A 628 12.24 24.89 3.46
CA LEU A 628 13.17 25.09 2.34
C LEU A 628 14.66 25.17 2.73
N GLN A 629 14.99 25.20 4.04
CA GLN A 629 16.36 25.42 4.54
C GLN A 629 17.15 24.14 4.79
N ASN A 630 16.50 22.99 4.65
CA ASN A 630 17.06 21.68 4.99
C ASN A 630 17.19 20.76 3.77
N PRO A 631 17.97 19.66 3.85
CA PRO A 631 18.12 18.69 2.77
C PRO A 631 16.77 18.20 2.25
N ARG A 632 16.64 18.12 0.93
CA ARG A 632 15.40 17.78 0.22
C ARG A 632 15.66 17.02 -1.06
N GLY A 633 14.66 16.28 -1.54
CA GLY A 633 14.73 15.55 -2.80
C GLY A 633 15.67 14.34 -2.75
N LEU A 634 16.32 14.06 -3.87
CA LEU A 634 17.36 13.04 -3.97
C LEU A 634 18.75 13.70 -3.85
N SER A 635 19.71 13.02 -3.23
CA SER A 635 21.10 13.44 -3.24
C SER A 635 22.05 12.24 -3.22
N LEU A 636 23.17 12.36 -3.91
CA LEU A 636 24.27 11.40 -3.88
C LEU A 636 25.42 11.97 -3.04
N ILE A 637 25.94 11.16 -2.13
CA ILE A 637 27.27 11.36 -1.55
C ILE A 637 28.12 10.22 -2.11
N ASP A 638 29.07 10.57 -2.98
CA ASP A 638 30.02 9.60 -3.54
C ASP A 638 30.95 9.13 -2.43
N VAL A 639 31.05 7.82 -2.26
CA VAL A 639 31.88 7.17 -1.24
C VAL A 639 32.69 6.05 -1.87
N PRO A 640 33.86 6.37 -2.47
CA PRO A 640 34.82 5.37 -2.92
C PRO A 640 35.22 4.47 -1.75
N GLY A 641 35.04 3.16 -1.92
CA GLY A 641 35.22 2.20 -0.83
C GLY A 641 35.26 0.76 -1.30
N SER A 642 35.20 -0.18 -0.35
CA SER A 642 35.27 -1.62 -0.64
C SER A 642 34.10 -2.38 -0.04
N THR A 643 33.56 -3.32 -0.82
CA THR A 643 32.59 -4.30 -0.34
C THR A 643 33.32 -5.44 0.36
N GLU A 644 33.19 -5.52 1.67
CA GLU A 644 33.78 -6.59 2.46
C GLU A 644 32.73 -7.66 2.81
N ARG A 645 33.16 -8.92 2.92
CA ARG A 645 32.31 -9.96 3.52
C ARG A 645 32.43 -9.85 5.03
N ALA A 646 31.31 -9.83 5.73
CA ALA A 646 31.31 -9.91 7.18
C ALA A 646 31.82 -11.28 7.66
N ALA A 647 32.23 -11.35 8.94
CA ALA A 647 32.56 -12.62 9.60
C ALA A 647 31.31 -13.51 9.77
N THR A 648 30.13 -12.89 9.87
CA THR A 648 28.81 -13.52 9.77
C THR A 648 28.27 -13.41 8.34
N SER A 649 27.10 -13.99 8.04
CA SER A 649 26.50 -13.89 6.71
C SER A 649 26.10 -12.45 6.36
N GLY A 650 26.71 -11.87 5.33
CA GLY A 650 26.35 -10.54 4.81
C GLY A 650 27.51 -9.83 4.09
N ALA A 651 27.30 -8.56 3.81
CA ALA A 651 28.32 -7.65 3.30
C ALA A 651 28.36 -6.36 4.14
N THR A 652 29.51 -5.69 4.15
CA THR A 652 29.77 -4.44 4.87
C THR A 652 30.61 -3.47 4.02
N ASN A 653 30.44 -2.17 4.26
CA ASN A 653 31.29 -1.11 3.72
C ASN A 653 31.58 -0.08 4.84
N ALA A 654 32.83 -0.06 5.31
CA ALA A 654 33.27 0.81 6.40
C ALA A 654 33.39 2.29 6.00
N ALA A 655 33.65 2.57 4.71
CA ALA A 655 33.68 3.94 4.19
C ALA A 655 32.28 4.55 4.23
N GLU A 656 31.25 3.84 3.74
CA GLU A 656 29.84 4.27 3.83
C GLU A 656 29.43 4.54 5.29
N ALA A 657 29.76 3.63 6.22
CA ALA A 657 29.44 3.78 7.64
C ALA A 657 30.12 5.01 8.28
N THR A 658 31.35 5.31 7.89
CA THR A 658 32.11 6.48 8.38
C THR A 658 31.56 7.77 7.81
N THR A 659 31.23 7.82 6.51
CA THR A 659 30.65 9.01 5.87
C THR A 659 29.25 9.32 6.40
N ILE A 660 28.45 8.30 6.75
CA ILE A 660 27.15 8.45 7.43
C ILE A 660 27.33 9.11 8.81
N LEU A 661 28.35 8.70 9.60
CA LEU A 661 28.69 9.36 10.87
C LEU A 661 29.04 10.84 10.66
N THR A 662 29.91 11.16 9.69
CA THR A 662 30.28 12.55 9.36
C THR A 662 29.05 13.37 8.97
N TRP A 663 28.15 12.82 8.15
CA TRP A 663 26.91 13.50 7.76
C TRP A 663 26.00 13.78 8.96
N ILE A 664 25.85 12.81 9.87
CA ILE A 664 25.08 12.95 11.11
C ILE A 664 25.67 14.03 12.03
N GLN A 665 26.99 14.09 12.16
CA GLN A 665 27.69 15.12 12.93
C GLN A 665 27.53 16.52 12.34
N ALA A 666 27.40 16.64 11.02
CA ALA A 666 27.11 17.90 10.33
C ALA A 666 25.63 18.34 10.42
N HIS A 667 24.70 17.42 10.69
CA HIS A 667 23.26 17.68 10.73
C HIS A 667 22.59 17.22 12.05
N PRO A 668 23.07 17.66 13.23
CA PRO A 668 22.61 17.16 14.53
C PRO A 668 21.11 17.41 14.77
N HIS A 669 20.52 18.44 14.16
CA HIS A 669 19.10 18.78 14.26
C HIS A 669 18.18 17.82 13.49
N LEU A 670 18.70 17.05 12.52
CA LEU A 670 17.91 16.13 11.70
C LEU A 670 17.88 14.70 12.25
N VAL A 671 18.72 14.39 13.24
CA VAL A 671 18.89 13.03 13.76
C VAL A 671 17.57 12.43 14.29
N GLY A 672 16.77 13.23 15.00
CA GLY A 672 15.48 12.80 15.56
C GLY A 672 14.40 12.45 14.53
N THR A 673 14.59 12.83 13.26
CA THR A 673 13.67 12.54 12.15
C THR A 673 14.32 11.74 11.02
N SER A 674 15.57 11.28 11.21
CA SER A 674 16.35 10.52 10.24
C SER A 674 16.25 9.00 10.43
N GLY A 675 16.31 8.27 9.31
CA GLY A 675 16.40 6.81 9.28
C GLY A 675 17.59 6.31 8.47
N ILE A 676 18.37 5.38 9.00
CA ILE A 676 19.50 4.76 8.29
C ILE A 676 19.10 3.36 7.81
N VAL A 677 19.11 3.16 6.50
CA VAL A 677 18.60 1.95 5.85
C VAL A 677 19.70 1.30 5.00
N THR A 678 19.83 -0.02 5.10
CA THR A 678 20.78 -0.82 4.30
C THR A 678 20.22 -2.22 4.05
N PRO A 679 20.52 -2.90 2.93
CA PRO A 679 20.00 -4.24 2.68
C PRO A 679 20.63 -5.34 3.56
N PHE A 680 21.76 -5.09 4.24
CA PHE A 680 22.50 -6.12 4.99
C PHE A 680 22.50 -5.87 6.51
N THR A 681 22.13 -6.88 7.31
CA THR A 681 22.20 -6.82 8.78
C THR A 681 23.61 -6.54 9.29
N ALA A 682 24.64 -7.15 8.68
CA ALA A 682 26.03 -6.88 9.07
C ALA A 682 26.43 -5.39 8.91
N GLN A 683 25.88 -4.69 7.92
CA GLN A 683 26.07 -3.24 7.77
C GLN A 683 25.27 -2.44 8.79
N VAL A 684 24.07 -2.89 9.19
CA VAL A 684 23.34 -2.30 10.33
C VAL A 684 24.19 -2.34 11.60
N ASP A 685 24.83 -3.47 11.87
CA ASP A 685 25.65 -3.69 13.07
C ASP A 685 26.95 -2.87 13.02
N LEU A 686 27.60 -2.78 11.86
CA LEU A 686 28.76 -1.91 11.64
C LEU A 686 28.42 -0.43 11.84
N ILE A 687 27.38 0.08 11.18
CA ILE A 687 26.92 1.48 11.32
C ILE A 687 26.57 1.78 12.77
N ARG A 688 25.83 0.90 13.45
CA ARG A 688 25.48 1.04 14.86
C ARG A 688 26.72 1.13 15.75
N THR A 689 27.70 0.26 15.53
CA THR A 689 28.96 0.23 16.30
C THR A 689 29.78 1.50 16.07
N THR A 690 29.92 1.95 14.83
CA THR A 690 30.62 3.19 14.46
C THR A 690 29.99 4.42 15.12
N LEU A 691 28.66 4.55 15.04
CA LEU A 691 27.92 5.65 15.68
C LEU A 691 28.01 5.58 17.21
N GLN A 692 27.90 4.40 17.82
CA GLN A 692 27.99 4.22 19.27
C GLN A 692 29.39 4.53 19.83
N SER A 693 30.44 4.20 19.08
CA SER A 693 31.81 4.52 19.44
C SER A 693 32.10 6.03 19.37
N ALA A 694 31.49 6.74 18.43
CA ALA A 694 31.74 8.16 18.19
C ALA A 694 30.82 9.13 18.95
N LEU A 695 29.55 8.76 19.16
CA LEU A 695 28.50 9.63 19.72
C LEU A 695 28.05 9.20 21.12
N GLY A 696 28.50 8.03 21.59
CA GLY A 696 28.16 7.48 22.89
C GLY A 696 26.72 6.93 23.01
N PRO A 697 26.39 6.29 24.14
CA PRO A 697 25.09 5.63 24.32
C PRO A 697 23.91 6.60 24.44
N ALA A 698 24.14 7.83 24.93
CA ALA A 698 23.07 8.84 25.09
C ALA A 698 22.38 9.16 23.75
N TRP A 699 23.14 9.19 22.64
CA TRP A 699 22.62 9.42 21.30
C TRP A 699 21.54 8.41 20.89
N PHE A 700 21.64 7.15 21.34
CA PHE A 700 20.66 6.09 21.03
C PHE A 700 19.41 6.12 21.94
N THR A 701 19.50 6.79 23.09
CA THR A 701 18.39 6.91 24.06
C THR A 701 17.56 8.17 23.79
N ASP A 702 18.23 9.29 23.53
CA ASP A 702 17.58 10.60 23.34
C ASP A 702 17.15 10.83 21.89
N ALA A 703 17.87 10.27 20.91
CA ALA A 703 17.54 10.43 19.49
C ALA A 703 16.77 9.22 18.94
N ARG A 704 15.66 9.50 18.25
CA ARG A 704 14.78 8.47 17.63
C ARG A 704 15.35 7.87 16.33
N ALA A 705 16.65 8.07 16.07
CA ALA A 705 17.34 7.62 14.88
C ALA A 705 17.23 6.10 14.74
N THR A 706 16.52 5.66 13.71
CA THR A 706 16.31 4.23 13.48
C THR A 706 17.39 3.73 12.54
N ILE A 707 17.97 2.57 12.84
CA ILE A 707 19.01 1.91 12.03
C ILE A 707 18.57 0.46 11.83
N GLY A 708 18.47 0.02 10.58
CA GLY A 708 17.97 -1.32 10.26
C GLY A 708 17.92 -1.64 8.77
N THR A 709 17.44 -2.84 8.46
CA THR A 709 17.06 -3.18 7.08
C THR A 709 15.67 -2.63 6.76
N ALA A 710 15.24 -2.60 5.49
CA ALA A 710 13.95 -2.00 5.14
C ALA A 710 12.74 -2.63 5.88
N HIS A 711 12.85 -3.90 6.29
CA HIS A 711 11.88 -4.57 7.17
C HIS A 711 11.68 -3.85 8.51
N THR A 712 12.76 -3.30 9.10
CA THR A 712 12.73 -2.54 10.37
C THR A 712 11.96 -1.21 10.25
N PHE A 713 11.79 -0.70 9.02
CA PHE A 713 11.10 0.56 8.73
C PHE A 713 9.67 0.37 8.21
N GLN A 714 9.18 -0.87 8.11
CA GLN A 714 7.83 -1.18 7.68
C GLN A 714 6.79 -0.51 8.58
N GLY A 715 5.86 0.25 7.99
CA GLY A 715 4.88 1.07 8.72
C GLY A 715 5.45 2.33 9.39
N ARG A 716 6.74 2.63 9.25
CA ARG A 716 7.38 3.86 9.74
C ARG A 716 7.81 4.76 8.58
N GLU A 717 8.06 6.03 8.87
CA GLU A 717 8.42 7.07 7.92
C GLU A 717 9.44 8.02 8.57
N CYS A 718 10.33 8.62 7.77
CA CYS A 718 11.38 9.52 8.20
C CYS A 718 11.39 10.77 7.31
N ASP A 719 11.76 11.93 7.85
CA ASP A 719 11.88 13.14 7.02
C ASP A 719 13.12 13.03 6.12
N VAL A 720 14.19 12.42 6.63
CA VAL A 720 15.42 12.09 5.90
C VAL A 720 15.69 10.59 5.98
N VAL A 721 16.04 9.97 4.86
CA VAL A 721 16.60 8.60 4.82
C VAL A 721 18.05 8.67 4.34
N LEU A 722 18.94 8.01 5.09
CA LEU A 722 20.34 7.78 4.74
C LEU A 722 20.44 6.32 4.28
N PHE A 723 20.82 6.09 3.02
CA PHE A 723 20.84 4.75 2.43
C PHE A 723 22.26 4.30 2.06
N SER A 724 22.64 3.13 2.57
CA SER A 724 23.92 2.46 2.36
C SER A 724 23.67 1.17 1.55
N PRO A 725 23.93 1.13 0.24
CA PRO A 725 23.76 -0.05 -0.60
C PRO A 725 24.85 -1.10 -0.37
N VAL A 726 26.01 -0.73 0.20
CA VAL A 726 27.19 -1.58 0.44
C VAL A 726 27.91 -2.05 -0.83
N LEU A 727 27.35 -1.78 -2.01
CA LEU A 727 27.87 -2.21 -3.31
C LEU A 727 28.92 -1.20 -3.82
N ALA A 728 30.17 -1.52 -3.59
CA ALA A 728 31.36 -0.76 -4.01
C ALA A 728 32.42 -1.68 -4.63
N THR A 729 33.63 -1.16 -4.86
CA THR A 729 34.76 -1.93 -5.41
C THR A 729 34.95 -3.28 -4.67
N GLY A 730 35.09 -4.37 -5.41
CA GLY A 730 35.20 -5.74 -4.85
C GLY A 730 33.87 -6.46 -4.58
N ALA A 731 32.71 -5.85 -4.82
CA ALA A 731 31.41 -6.51 -4.70
C ALA A 731 31.32 -7.78 -5.58
N PRO A 732 30.99 -8.96 -5.03
CA PRO A 732 30.72 -10.13 -5.84
C PRO A 732 29.46 -9.92 -6.71
N PRO A 733 29.45 -10.31 -8.01
CA PRO A 733 28.28 -10.17 -8.87
C PRO A 733 27.03 -10.89 -8.34
N GLY A 734 27.19 -11.95 -7.54
CA GLY A 734 26.09 -12.61 -6.84
C GLY A 734 25.43 -11.75 -5.77
N THR A 735 26.20 -10.94 -5.03
CA THR A 735 25.69 -9.98 -4.03
C THR A 735 24.89 -8.88 -4.70
N ALA A 736 25.41 -8.31 -5.80
CA ALA A 736 24.70 -7.31 -6.61
C ALA A 736 23.36 -7.85 -7.16
N ARG A 737 23.38 -9.05 -7.77
CA ARG A 737 22.16 -9.72 -8.26
C ARG A 737 21.16 -10.03 -7.14
N TRP A 738 21.62 -10.33 -5.93
CA TRP A 738 20.73 -10.53 -4.79
C TRP A 738 20.05 -9.21 -4.39
N VAL A 739 20.77 -8.09 -4.33
CA VAL A 739 20.18 -6.77 -4.05
C VAL A 739 19.14 -6.39 -5.10
N GLU A 740 19.41 -6.61 -6.40
CA GLU A 740 18.41 -6.37 -7.46
C GLU A 740 17.21 -7.32 -7.36
N ALA A 741 17.42 -8.60 -7.05
CA ALA A 741 16.32 -9.53 -6.78
C ALA A 741 15.48 -9.14 -5.56
N GLN A 742 16.03 -8.31 -4.66
CA GLN A 742 15.33 -7.66 -3.55
C GLN A 742 14.86 -6.23 -3.89
N ARG A 743 14.59 -5.86 -5.17
CA ARG A 743 14.17 -4.49 -5.54
C ARG A 743 12.99 -3.92 -4.76
N ASN A 744 12.09 -4.75 -4.23
CA ASN A 744 11.01 -4.31 -3.34
C ASN A 744 11.55 -3.73 -2.01
N LEU A 745 12.70 -4.22 -1.51
CA LEU A 745 13.44 -3.63 -0.38
C LEU A 745 13.89 -2.20 -0.71
N ILE A 746 14.35 -1.95 -1.94
CA ILE A 746 14.75 -0.61 -2.41
C ILE A 746 13.52 0.32 -2.49
N ASN A 747 12.41 -0.14 -3.09
CA ASN A 747 11.15 0.63 -3.11
C ASN A 747 10.72 1.00 -1.68
N VAL A 748 10.76 0.04 -0.76
CA VAL A 748 10.43 0.25 0.65
C VAL A 748 11.37 1.26 1.28
N ALA A 749 12.69 1.15 1.08
CA ALA A 749 13.69 2.05 1.65
C ALA A 749 13.52 3.50 1.15
N VAL A 750 13.39 3.70 -0.16
CA VAL A 750 13.24 5.03 -0.77
C VAL A 750 11.93 5.68 -0.33
N SER A 751 10.83 4.92 -0.29
CA SER A 751 9.52 5.43 0.12
C SER A 751 9.33 5.71 1.62
N ARG A 752 10.34 5.44 2.46
CA ARG A 752 10.34 5.93 3.85
C ARG A 752 10.68 7.41 3.95
N ALA A 753 11.37 7.98 2.96
CA ALA A 753 11.72 9.38 2.93
C ALA A 753 10.53 10.26 2.58
N LYS A 754 10.19 11.21 3.45
CA LYS A 754 9.25 12.29 3.13
C LYS A 754 9.94 13.43 2.39
N ARG A 755 10.98 14.02 2.98
CA ARG A 755 11.63 15.22 2.44
C ARG A 755 12.89 14.91 1.65
N ALA A 756 13.79 14.08 2.18
CA ALA A 756 15.08 13.79 1.55
C ALA A 756 15.46 12.31 1.58
N PHE A 757 16.08 11.83 0.52
CA PHE A 757 16.74 10.54 0.45
C PHE A 757 18.18 10.74 -0.03
N ILE A 758 19.14 10.31 0.78
CA ILE A 758 20.57 10.50 0.57
C ILE A 758 21.23 9.13 0.36
N LEU A 759 21.73 8.93 -0.85
CA LEU A 759 22.45 7.73 -1.28
C LEU A 759 23.94 7.89 -0.97
N PHE A 760 24.50 6.98 -0.17
CA PHE A 760 25.95 6.92 0.11
C PHE A 760 26.52 5.75 -0.70
N ALA A 761 27.15 5.99 -1.85
CA ALA A 761 27.54 4.92 -2.78
C ALA A 761 28.84 5.23 -3.51
N ASP A 762 29.60 4.20 -3.88
CA ASP A 762 30.74 4.30 -4.81
C ASP A 762 30.19 4.50 -6.23
N ASP A 763 30.28 5.74 -6.72
CA ASP A 763 29.58 6.18 -7.94
C ASP A 763 30.09 5.46 -9.21
N ALA A 764 31.39 5.11 -9.23
CA ALA A 764 32.02 4.41 -10.33
C ALA A 764 31.74 2.90 -10.27
N ALA A 765 31.96 2.26 -9.12
CA ALA A 765 31.80 0.81 -8.99
C ALA A 765 30.35 0.36 -9.17
N LEU A 766 29.37 1.16 -8.68
CA LEU A 766 27.96 0.79 -8.79
C LEU A 766 27.49 0.72 -10.26
N HIS A 767 28.07 1.53 -11.15
CA HIS A 767 27.75 1.57 -12.57
C HIS A 767 28.18 0.29 -13.33
N GLU A 768 29.17 -0.45 -12.83
CA GLU A 768 29.64 -1.71 -13.44
C GLU A 768 28.85 -2.94 -12.96
N LEU A 769 28.07 -2.82 -11.88
CA LEU A 769 27.34 -3.92 -11.27
C LEU A 769 25.94 -4.14 -11.89
N PRO A 770 25.42 -5.38 -11.92
CA PRO A 770 24.12 -5.70 -12.50
C PRO A 770 22.94 -5.33 -11.56
N VAL A 771 22.73 -4.02 -11.35
CA VAL A 771 21.72 -3.45 -10.43
C VAL A 771 20.91 -2.32 -11.08
N PRO A 772 20.12 -2.59 -12.14
CA PRO A 772 19.37 -1.56 -12.87
C PRO A 772 18.46 -0.69 -11.97
N THR A 773 17.86 -1.23 -10.90
CA THR A 773 17.04 -0.43 -9.97
C THR A 773 17.90 0.58 -9.18
N LEU A 774 19.17 0.28 -8.91
CA LEU A 774 20.11 1.23 -8.29
C LEU A 774 20.76 2.17 -9.31
N HIS A 775 20.92 1.75 -10.57
CA HIS A 775 21.41 2.63 -11.65
C HIS A 775 20.48 3.81 -11.90
N THR A 776 19.16 3.58 -11.96
CA THR A 776 18.17 4.66 -12.11
C THR A 776 18.11 5.56 -10.88
N LEU A 777 18.29 5.01 -9.68
CA LEU A 777 18.38 5.78 -8.43
C LEU A 777 19.63 6.66 -8.40
N LEU A 778 20.77 6.11 -8.80
CA LEU A 778 22.06 6.80 -8.89
C LEU A 778 21.99 7.95 -9.91
N ALA A 779 21.45 7.69 -11.10
CA ALA A 779 21.27 8.72 -12.12
C ALA A 779 20.36 9.87 -11.64
N ALA A 780 19.24 9.56 -10.98
CA ALA A 780 18.35 10.57 -10.42
C ALA A 780 19.01 11.39 -9.29
N ALA A 781 19.80 10.74 -8.42
CA ALA A 781 20.54 11.41 -7.35
C ALA A 781 21.72 12.28 -7.87
N ARG A 782 22.43 11.83 -8.91
CA ARG A 782 23.45 12.63 -9.63
C ARG A 782 22.84 13.89 -10.24
N ALA A 783 21.70 13.75 -10.93
CA ALA A 783 21.00 14.87 -11.55
C ALA A 783 20.53 15.90 -10.52
N ALA A 784 19.98 15.43 -9.39
CA ALA A 784 19.53 16.30 -8.30
C ALA A 784 20.66 17.06 -7.59
N ASN A 785 21.87 16.49 -7.51
CA ASN A 785 23.06 17.19 -6.99
C ASN A 785 23.53 18.35 -7.90
N ASN A 786 23.31 18.26 -9.22
CA ASN A 786 23.77 19.23 -10.21
C ASN A 786 22.58 19.81 -11.01
N PRO A 787 21.64 20.53 -10.38
CA PRO A 787 20.44 21.05 -11.05
C PRO A 787 20.74 22.13 -12.11
N SER A 788 21.95 22.70 -12.08
CA SER A 788 22.46 23.66 -13.06
C SER A 788 23.28 23.04 -14.19
N ALA A 789 23.48 21.71 -14.18
CA ALA A 789 24.01 21.05 -15.36
C ALA A 789 23.00 21.26 -16.50
N PRO A 790 23.41 21.77 -17.68
CA PRO A 790 22.50 21.78 -18.81
C PRO A 790 22.07 20.33 -19.05
N ALA A 791 20.80 20.12 -19.40
CA ALA A 791 20.41 18.90 -20.09
C ALA A 791 21.45 18.65 -21.21
N PRO A 792 21.91 17.40 -21.42
CA PRO A 792 23.03 17.10 -22.30
C PRO A 792 22.84 17.86 -23.61
N ALA A 793 23.89 18.53 -24.10
CA ALA A 793 23.76 19.50 -25.19
C ALA A 793 23.40 18.81 -26.50
N LEU A 794 22.10 18.58 -26.70
CA LEU A 794 21.50 18.05 -27.90
C LEU A 794 21.79 19.01 -29.05
N THR A 795 22.28 18.48 -30.17
CA THR A 795 22.36 19.23 -31.43
C THR A 795 20.95 19.62 -31.90
N ASP A 796 20.79 20.62 -32.77
CA ASP A 796 19.47 21.05 -33.26
C ASP A 796 18.62 19.90 -33.86
N THR A 797 19.28 18.86 -34.40
CA THR A 797 18.65 17.63 -34.88
C THR A 797 18.12 16.76 -33.74
N GLU A 798 18.92 16.55 -32.70
CA GLU A 798 18.54 15.79 -31.51
C GLU A 798 17.52 16.56 -30.66
N LEU A 799 17.53 17.90 -30.69
CA LEU A 799 16.54 18.76 -30.04
C LEU A 799 15.12 18.50 -30.59
N ALA A 800 15.01 18.11 -31.86
CA ALA A 800 13.75 17.76 -32.52
C ALA A 800 13.31 16.31 -32.30
N GLU A 801 14.21 15.41 -31.87
CA GLU A 801 13.90 14.00 -31.57
C GLU A 801 13.78 13.70 -30.06
N VAL A 802 14.43 14.51 -29.20
CA VAL A 802 14.55 14.28 -27.75
C VAL A 802 13.74 15.27 -26.92
N ILE A 803 13.51 16.50 -27.39
CA ILE A 803 12.45 17.35 -26.81
C ILE A 803 11.13 17.02 -27.53
N ASP A 804 10.54 15.90 -27.14
CA ASP A 804 9.14 15.60 -27.42
C ASP A 804 8.27 16.62 -26.66
N LEU A 805 8.07 17.79 -27.27
CA LEU A 805 7.01 18.73 -26.89
C LEU A 805 5.70 17.95 -27.07
N HIS A 806 5.16 17.44 -25.95
CA HIS A 806 4.15 16.38 -25.89
C HIS A 806 2.82 16.73 -26.60
N SER A 807 2.69 17.97 -27.10
CA SER A 807 1.67 18.33 -28.06
C SER A 807 2.15 19.36 -29.10
N ASP A 808 1.52 19.31 -30.28
CA ASP A 808 1.61 20.35 -31.32
C ASP A 808 1.25 21.75 -30.77
N ALA A 809 0.41 21.82 -29.73
CA ALA A 809 0.05 23.06 -29.04
C ALA A 809 1.26 23.70 -28.32
N GLU A 810 2.01 22.92 -27.54
CA GLU A 810 3.26 23.37 -26.91
C GLU A 810 4.25 23.88 -27.98
N ARG A 811 4.49 23.09 -29.04
CA ARG A 811 5.43 23.44 -30.11
C ARG A 811 5.09 24.75 -30.82
N ARG A 812 3.80 24.96 -31.12
CA ARG A 812 3.31 26.21 -31.73
C ARG A 812 3.53 27.41 -30.80
N LEU A 813 3.22 27.27 -29.50
CA LEU A 813 3.40 28.34 -28.52
C LEU A 813 4.89 28.68 -28.34
N TYR A 814 5.75 27.69 -28.18
CA TYR A 814 7.21 27.88 -28.09
C TYR A 814 7.76 28.64 -29.30
N THR A 815 7.37 28.23 -30.51
CA THR A 815 7.78 28.90 -31.75
C THR A 815 7.35 30.37 -31.77
N ALA A 816 6.14 30.69 -31.29
CA ALA A 816 5.65 32.06 -31.21
C ALA A 816 6.38 32.90 -30.14
N LEU A 817 6.70 32.32 -28.97
CA LEU A 817 7.48 32.97 -27.92
C LEU A 817 8.90 33.31 -28.40
N LEU A 818 9.56 32.41 -29.14
CA LEU A 818 10.87 32.67 -29.73
C LEU A 818 10.85 33.85 -30.73
N ARG A 819 9.80 33.97 -31.56
CA ARG A 819 9.63 35.11 -32.49
C ARG A 819 9.52 36.45 -31.77
N LEU A 820 8.96 36.45 -30.56
CA LEU A 820 8.88 37.64 -29.68
C LEU A 820 10.13 37.83 -28.81
N GLN A 821 11.18 37.02 -29.01
CA GLN A 821 12.43 37.04 -28.24
C GLN A 821 12.24 36.84 -26.72
N VAL A 822 11.19 36.13 -26.33
CA VAL A 822 10.94 35.78 -24.93
C VAL A 822 11.87 34.64 -24.53
N ALA A 823 12.75 34.90 -23.56
CA ALA A 823 13.67 33.89 -23.02
C ALA A 823 12.90 32.87 -22.15
N VAL A 824 12.76 31.65 -22.66
CA VAL A 824 11.98 30.56 -22.04
C VAL A 824 12.84 29.31 -21.89
N GLN A 825 12.70 28.62 -20.76
CA GLN A 825 13.29 27.32 -20.47
C GLN A 825 12.25 26.24 -20.76
N LEU A 826 12.60 25.25 -21.58
CA LEU A 826 11.75 24.10 -21.95
C LEU A 826 11.83 23.01 -20.88
N LYS A 827 10.67 22.48 -20.45
CA LYS A 827 10.56 21.34 -19.53
C LYS A 827 11.49 21.38 -18.29
N PRO A 828 11.74 22.53 -17.63
CA PRO A 828 12.65 22.57 -16.49
C PRO A 828 12.01 21.96 -15.25
N ILE A 829 12.81 21.18 -14.51
CA ILE A 829 12.37 20.55 -13.27
C ILE A 829 12.70 21.49 -12.10
N ILE A 830 11.67 22.01 -11.42
CA ILE A 830 11.80 22.83 -10.21
C ILE A 830 11.18 22.08 -9.03
N GLU A 831 11.95 21.83 -7.98
CA GLU A 831 11.54 21.03 -6.81
C GLU A 831 11.01 19.63 -7.15
N GLY A 832 11.42 19.09 -8.31
CA GLY A 832 10.95 17.80 -8.84
C GLY A 832 9.61 17.86 -9.59
N TYR A 833 9.01 19.05 -9.74
CA TYR A 833 7.93 19.28 -10.71
C TYR A 833 8.52 19.74 -12.04
N GLU A 834 8.25 18.98 -13.11
CA GLU A 834 8.53 19.39 -14.49
C GLU A 834 7.49 20.42 -14.93
N LEU A 835 7.93 21.61 -15.33
CA LEU A 835 7.08 22.72 -15.81
C LEU A 835 7.06 22.71 -17.33
N ASP A 836 5.95 23.01 -18.00
CA ASP A 836 5.95 23.03 -19.48
C ASP A 836 6.94 24.08 -20.04
N PHE A 837 6.83 25.31 -19.53
CA PHE A 837 7.66 26.45 -19.92
C PHE A 837 7.94 27.34 -18.70
N ALA A 838 9.21 27.50 -18.31
CA ALA A 838 9.57 28.47 -17.27
C ALA A 838 10.21 29.74 -17.85
N ILE A 839 9.77 30.89 -17.37
CA ILE A 839 10.33 32.21 -17.67
C ILE A 839 10.83 32.81 -16.36
N LYS A 840 12.10 33.24 -16.34
CA LYS A 840 12.70 33.93 -15.20
C LYS A 840 12.44 35.43 -15.33
N THR A 841 11.74 36.01 -14.36
CA THR A 841 11.46 37.45 -14.28
C THR A 841 12.13 38.04 -13.03
N PRO A 842 12.26 39.38 -12.91
CA PRO A 842 12.76 40.02 -11.70
C PRO A 842 11.90 39.75 -10.46
N SER A 843 10.64 39.36 -10.64
CA SER A 843 9.67 39.10 -9.56
C SER A 843 9.55 37.61 -9.19
N GLY A 844 10.15 36.70 -9.95
CA GLY A 844 10.11 35.26 -9.65
C GLY A 844 10.24 34.37 -10.89
N THR A 845 9.75 33.14 -10.77
CA THR A 845 9.56 32.25 -11.94
C THR A 845 8.10 32.27 -12.34
N VAL A 846 7.85 32.49 -13.64
CA VAL A 846 6.53 32.30 -14.25
C VAL A 846 6.55 30.97 -14.99
N ASP A 847 5.57 30.15 -14.72
CA ASP A 847 5.30 28.88 -15.40
C ASP A 847 4.14 29.09 -16.39
N ILE A 848 4.25 28.56 -17.60
CA ILE A 848 3.17 28.56 -18.59
C ILE A 848 2.84 27.11 -18.91
N GLU A 849 1.69 26.66 -18.43
CA GLU A 849 1.21 25.29 -18.61
C GLU A 849 0.24 25.22 -19.80
N VAL A 850 0.39 24.21 -20.65
CA VAL A 850 -0.49 23.99 -21.81
C VAL A 850 -1.35 22.76 -21.58
N ASP A 851 -2.66 22.95 -21.39
CA ASP A 851 -3.55 21.83 -21.06
C ASP A 851 -3.59 20.79 -22.19
N GLY A 852 -3.20 19.55 -21.87
CA GLY A 852 -3.20 18.43 -22.80
C GLY A 852 -4.61 18.02 -23.26
N THR A 853 -4.69 17.32 -24.39
CA THR A 853 -5.97 17.03 -25.08
C THR A 853 -6.49 15.63 -24.75
N GLN A 854 -6.68 15.32 -23.48
CA GLN A 854 -7.20 14.03 -23.05
C GLN A 854 -8.74 14.01 -23.21
N HIS A 855 -9.25 13.10 -24.04
CA HIS A 855 -10.68 13.06 -24.39
C HIS A 855 -11.62 12.60 -23.27
N THR A 856 -11.08 12.03 -22.19
CA THR A 856 -11.87 11.47 -21.09
C THR A 856 -11.37 12.02 -19.76
N ASP A 857 -12.09 12.98 -19.19
CA ASP A 857 -11.89 13.43 -17.82
C ASP A 857 -13.14 13.20 -16.94
N PRO A 858 -13.41 11.95 -16.50
CA PRO A 858 -14.58 11.64 -15.67
C PRO A 858 -14.55 12.45 -14.37
N ARG A 859 -15.65 13.16 -14.04
CA ARG A 859 -15.77 14.01 -12.84
C ARG A 859 -14.68 15.10 -12.72
N GLY A 860 -14.09 15.56 -13.83
CA GLY A 860 -13.06 16.59 -13.82
C GLY A 860 -11.83 16.18 -12.98
N ARG A 861 -11.47 14.90 -13.01
CA ARG A 861 -10.37 14.28 -12.27
C ARG A 861 -9.02 14.89 -12.63
N GLN A 862 -8.65 14.84 -13.90
CA GLN A 862 -7.42 15.47 -14.41
C GLN A 862 -7.45 16.96 -14.07
N ARG A 863 -8.58 17.65 -14.35
CA ARG A 863 -8.67 19.08 -14.05
C ARG A 863 -8.43 19.40 -12.57
N ARG A 864 -8.97 18.60 -11.64
CA ARG A 864 -8.69 18.77 -10.20
C ARG A 864 -7.25 18.47 -9.80
N GLN A 865 -6.59 17.52 -10.47
CA GLN A 865 -5.17 17.23 -10.28
C GLN A 865 -4.27 18.34 -10.83
N ASP A 866 -4.69 19.02 -11.90
CA ASP A 866 -4.02 20.21 -12.42
C ASP A 866 -4.22 21.39 -11.45
N LEU A 867 -5.46 21.66 -11.01
CA LEU A 867 -5.74 22.69 -9.98
C LEU A 867 -5.02 22.45 -8.64
N ALA A 868 -4.80 21.19 -8.25
CA ALA A 868 -4.02 20.84 -7.06
C ALA A 868 -2.51 21.07 -7.28
N ARG A 869 -1.98 20.72 -8.46
CA ARG A 869 -0.58 20.97 -8.84
C ARG A 869 -0.30 22.48 -8.91
N ASP A 870 -1.18 23.26 -9.54
CA ASP A 870 -1.06 24.72 -9.65
C ASP A 870 -0.97 25.38 -8.27
N ALA A 871 -1.77 24.92 -7.30
CA ALA A 871 -1.73 25.42 -5.93
C ALA A 871 -0.38 25.13 -5.22
N ILE A 872 0.25 23.98 -5.50
CA ILE A 872 1.57 23.62 -4.97
C ILE A 872 2.69 24.45 -5.64
N LEU A 873 2.61 24.67 -6.96
CA LEU A 873 3.56 25.54 -7.65
C LEU A 873 3.46 26.99 -7.13
N LYS A 874 2.23 27.48 -6.89
CA LYS A 874 1.99 28.77 -6.23
C LYS A 874 2.53 28.81 -4.79
N SER A 875 2.44 27.72 -4.00
CA SER A 875 2.94 27.69 -2.62
C SER A 875 4.47 27.82 -2.51
N ILE A 876 5.21 27.40 -3.55
CA ILE A 876 6.67 27.60 -3.68
C ILE A 876 7.07 28.87 -4.46
N GLY A 877 6.13 29.79 -4.69
CA GLY A 877 6.41 31.10 -5.29
C GLY A 877 6.52 31.12 -6.82
N ILE A 878 6.01 30.10 -7.50
CA ILE A 878 5.91 30.07 -8.97
C ILE A 878 4.54 30.63 -9.39
N ARG A 879 4.54 31.61 -10.29
CA ARG A 879 3.30 32.13 -10.89
C ARG A 879 2.91 31.27 -12.08
N VAL A 880 1.81 30.51 -11.97
CA VAL A 880 1.31 29.65 -13.06
C VAL A 880 0.35 30.43 -13.98
N ILE A 881 0.53 30.28 -15.29
CA ILE A 881 -0.35 30.76 -16.37
C ILE A 881 -0.79 29.53 -17.18
N ARG A 882 -2.02 29.04 -16.98
CA ARG A 882 -2.54 27.86 -17.67
C ARG A 882 -3.30 28.27 -18.94
N ILE A 883 -2.97 27.66 -20.07
CA ILE A 883 -3.52 27.96 -21.40
C ILE A 883 -4.06 26.68 -22.04
N PRO A 884 -5.35 26.63 -22.47
CA PRO A 884 -5.88 25.43 -23.10
C PRO A 884 -5.30 25.23 -24.50
N ALA A 885 -4.90 23.99 -24.83
CA ALA A 885 -4.20 23.67 -26.09
C ALA A 885 -4.88 24.20 -27.36
N TRP A 886 -6.21 24.27 -27.42
CA TRP A 886 -6.92 24.80 -28.58
C TRP A 886 -6.54 26.24 -28.95
N ARG A 887 -6.20 27.08 -27.96
CA ARG A 887 -5.75 28.47 -28.22
C ARG A 887 -4.39 28.51 -28.88
N CYS A 888 -3.44 27.71 -28.37
CA CYS A 888 -2.11 27.54 -28.95
C CYS A 888 -2.15 26.91 -30.35
N LEU A 889 -3.15 26.06 -30.64
CA LEU A 889 -3.39 25.53 -31.98
C LEU A 889 -3.99 26.58 -32.93
N GLN A 890 -4.87 27.45 -32.43
CA GLN A 890 -5.61 28.45 -33.22
C GLN A 890 -4.77 29.69 -33.57
N ASP A 891 -4.22 30.40 -32.57
CA ASP A 891 -3.42 31.63 -32.75
C ASP A 891 -2.32 31.71 -31.68
N PRO A 892 -1.23 30.93 -31.84
CA PRO A 892 -0.12 30.92 -30.88
C PRO A 892 0.58 32.28 -30.78
N ASP A 893 0.58 33.07 -31.86
CA ASP A 893 1.18 34.41 -31.86
C ASP A 893 0.34 35.40 -31.01
N ALA A 894 -0.99 35.22 -30.90
CA ALA A 894 -1.82 36.00 -29.98
C ALA A 894 -1.59 35.64 -28.51
N GLU A 895 -1.51 34.35 -28.18
CA GLU A 895 -1.20 33.90 -26.83
C GLU A 895 0.22 34.33 -26.39
N ALA A 896 1.22 34.19 -27.26
CA ALA A 896 2.58 34.69 -27.00
C ALA A 896 2.60 36.21 -26.75
N ARG A 897 1.83 37.00 -27.52
CA ARG A 897 1.63 38.45 -27.27
C ARG A 897 0.86 38.75 -25.99
N GLN A 898 0.04 37.83 -25.49
CA GLN A 898 -0.65 37.98 -24.19
C GLN A 898 0.31 37.70 -23.04
N ILE A 899 1.05 36.59 -23.10
CA ILE A 899 2.12 36.24 -22.15
C ILE A 899 3.13 37.40 -22.03
N ALA A 900 3.65 37.89 -23.16
CA ALA A 900 4.62 39.00 -23.18
C ALA A 900 4.10 40.35 -22.64
N ARG A 901 2.78 40.49 -22.39
CA ARG A 901 2.17 41.64 -21.71
C ARG A 901 1.87 41.40 -20.22
N GLN A 902 1.98 40.15 -19.77
CA GLN A 902 1.76 39.73 -18.39
C GLN A 902 3.06 39.55 -17.58
N LEU A 903 4.19 39.44 -18.30
CA LEU A 903 5.57 39.46 -17.80
C LEU A 903 6.03 40.90 -17.56
#